data_AF-A0A945PFA8-F1
#
_entry.id   AF-A0A945PFA8-F1
#
_cell.length_a   1.000
_cell.length_b   1.000
_cell.length_c   1.000
_cell.angle_alpha   90.00
_cell.angle_beta   90.00
_cell.angle_gamma   90.00
#
_symmetry.space_group_name_H-M   'P 1'
#
loop_
_entity.id
_entity.type
_entity.pdbx_description
1 polymer ?
#
loop_
_entity_poly.entity_id
_entity_poly.type
_entity_poly.pdbx_seq_one_letter_code
_entity_poly.pdbx_strand_id
1 'polypeptide(L)'
;MRIAIDRILLPIAATLLVLLVPAGAYDVAVVPSDATQLRQQISRSEPLKTDQITAMTRRAVNLVGGMAAFVESDAKLVAIKANISILEPSGSGVVTDARVVRAVALLVHEVAPQAKILIVEGAGGWVSPALRDCTDARVGNWIHDGFAVAGHRNTEAELQSMGIDIECFDLNFDRAYELRPEGGGLAHQEYSIAATIIDADTWINVPVAKTHGAKITCSLKNHFGILPGTIYGWSKANGTAHHGPMPHSPRVLDEAWVDLYEVSRVDLNVVDMIAGSEAGAFEEDHTHRSNMILAGANPIATDLVVARLMGFNPDDFEFAALAARQGLGPRFIEDVNVHGVEGLQPLVSRWKKAGVAYGSGDEWAAHANYGMGPREWTLLGLLPRDHIFAADTIEKIAPVPGEDGWSPVVWFGHDLIDLDKQFDDPTNSAVYAYTNFTMTTSDSVRFWFGSDEEMSVWLDGDLLYEHKGRRRHRLGMVKLPGYVEAGEHRLLVRAGQGRGDFDFSFNICEPIDDVLYHGNRYPGVRYHIGPAGSPAMLVVADDVGDDGSERNEYNASTIDLTDPLVASRTAPDTIIVDGIDPSSDELLGLLLELAHFDSVDAQLVRAMGNRPFSLAYGGRGRESRTPPYGPDFSRLLGWLGLEYAVYYGSGSRESLKTIQGLLAQGYVPVTSTMERSRRRRFGGPQASKWMAIDGFRRDGDIIEIRQAGAGRWLQVSEDWVGTLPSGNRENCPLLVARRGSGPLSATALVDTLAALALELGGAGQIVDEVDWGHRIYPTGLAAWDAWVTDWERRPFTLQWATSPRPLDQLEGLRRRVLIPLIAQRQLAARFFASAATSATGSRQPKLQAAATGYAAVAQRLETLVAYMPSEDRLDDLPAEDLRRLDRIVEARPLLRDARDAERSALNALRTLVGSDPLPSILEDAWHRREEGVKLFTWRAVTDETVFNLVYLADELDPELLHGNEITQMSIDVHHAMPQLPGWQVVLETGEDATGLYSIIEQPSAANGWRVVVRADDERVWRDNAPELVVWAVPGEKTQEVIGK
;
A
#
# COMPACT_ATOMS: atom_id res chain seq x y z
N MET A 1 67.95 4.24 2.35
CA MET A 1 67.78 5.61 2.89
C MET A 1 66.77 6.48 2.12
N ARG A 2 66.47 6.22 0.82
CA ARG A 2 65.38 6.91 0.09
C ARG A 2 63.97 6.32 0.30
N ILE A 3 63.84 5.05 0.70
CA ILE A 3 62.53 4.40 0.90
C ILE A 3 61.84 4.78 2.24
N ALA A 4 62.58 5.38 3.17
CA ALA A 4 62.04 5.78 4.48
C ALA A 4 61.50 7.22 4.52
N ILE A 5 61.80 8.05 3.50
CA ILE A 5 61.33 9.44 3.43
C ILE A 5 59.94 9.51 2.77
N ASP A 6 59.61 8.59 1.86
CA ASP A 6 58.32 8.58 1.16
C ASP A 6 57.14 8.10 2.02
N ARG A 7 57.39 7.38 3.13
CA ARG A 7 56.34 6.91 4.06
C ARG A 7 55.92 7.91 5.14
N ILE A 8 56.67 8.99 5.31
CA ILE A 8 56.36 10.02 6.32
C ILE A 8 55.79 11.29 5.66
N LEU A 9 56.06 11.53 4.36
CA LEU A 9 55.56 12.72 3.65
C LEU A 9 54.23 12.52 2.91
N LEU A 10 53.82 11.29 2.57
CA LEU A 10 52.53 11.05 1.93
C LEU A 10 51.30 11.31 2.82
N PRO A 11 51.31 11.05 4.15
CA PRO A 11 50.16 11.37 4.99
C PRO A 11 50.00 12.87 5.23
N ILE A 12 51.10 13.64 5.24
CA ILE A 12 51.06 15.09 5.47
C ILE A 12 50.57 15.83 4.21
N ALA A 13 50.88 15.33 3.02
CA ALA A 13 50.33 15.86 1.77
C ALA A 13 48.85 15.52 1.58
N ALA A 14 48.38 14.35 2.03
CA ALA A 14 46.97 13.97 1.99
C ALA A 14 46.11 14.77 2.99
N THR A 15 46.62 15.08 4.18
CA THR A 15 45.89 15.91 5.16
C THR A 15 45.92 17.41 4.80
N LEU A 16 46.90 17.88 4.03
CA LEU A 16 46.92 19.27 3.52
C LEU A 16 46.22 19.45 2.16
N LEU A 17 45.93 18.39 1.40
CA LEU A 17 45.11 18.48 0.18
C LEU A 17 43.60 18.46 0.45
N VAL A 18 43.16 18.01 1.63
CA VAL A 18 41.75 18.08 2.08
C VAL A 18 41.33 19.52 2.46
N LEU A 19 42.26 20.49 2.47
CA LEU A 19 41.97 21.91 2.74
C LEU A 19 42.12 22.83 1.53
N LEU A 20 42.26 22.28 0.32
CA LEU A 20 42.20 23.03 -0.94
C LEU A 20 41.47 22.21 -2.01
N VAL A 21 40.22 21.83 -1.72
CA VAL A 21 39.23 21.76 -2.81
C VAL A 21 39.18 23.19 -3.35
N PRO A 22 39.48 23.45 -4.64
CA PRO A 22 39.21 24.78 -5.16
C PRO A 22 37.73 25.02 -4.86
N ALA A 23 37.42 26.16 -4.25
CA ALA A 23 36.04 26.64 -4.19
C ALA A 23 35.54 26.72 -5.63
N GLY A 24 35.04 25.61 -6.16
CA GLY A 24 34.40 25.53 -7.44
C GLY A 24 33.11 26.28 -7.22
N ALA A 25 33.07 27.51 -7.71
CA ALA A 25 31.87 28.32 -7.72
C ALA A 25 30.72 27.43 -8.19
N TYR A 26 29.71 27.22 -7.34
CA TYR A 26 28.51 26.48 -7.70
C TYR A 26 27.72 27.33 -8.70
N ASP A 27 28.20 27.40 -9.93
CA ASP A 27 27.71 28.29 -10.96
C ASP A 27 26.48 27.68 -11.64
N VAL A 28 25.37 28.42 -11.62
CA VAL A 28 24.13 28.03 -12.29
C VAL A 28 23.65 29.19 -13.14
N ALA A 29 23.54 28.97 -14.44
CA ALA A 29 22.94 29.94 -15.35
C ALA A 29 21.42 29.76 -15.39
N VAL A 30 20.69 30.89 -15.40
CA VAL A 30 19.25 30.94 -15.66
C VAL A 30 19.02 31.85 -16.85
N VAL A 31 18.34 31.35 -17.89
CA VAL A 31 18.03 32.11 -19.10
C VAL A 31 16.52 32.08 -19.36
N PRO A 32 15.77 33.11 -18.95
CA PRO A 32 14.38 33.24 -19.33
C PRO A 32 14.23 33.72 -20.77
N SER A 33 13.10 33.42 -21.41
CA SER A 33 12.86 33.77 -22.83
C SER A 33 12.76 35.29 -23.09
N ASP A 34 12.52 36.08 -22.05
CA ASP A 34 12.46 37.54 -22.09
C ASP A 34 13.80 38.20 -21.70
N ALA A 35 14.87 37.42 -21.51
CA ALA A 35 16.20 37.94 -21.20
C ALA A 35 16.66 38.95 -22.24
N THR A 36 17.07 40.14 -21.80
CA THR A 36 17.39 41.28 -22.67
C THR A 36 18.57 41.02 -23.60
N GLN A 37 19.42 40.06 -23.26
CA GLN A 37 20.60 39.64 -24.03
C GLN A 37 20.25 38.67 -25.17
N LEU A 38 19.01 38.17 -25.24
CA LEU A 38 18.53 37.38 -26.37
C LEU A 38 18.16 38.30 -27.54
N ARG A 39 18.52 37.90 -28.77
CA ARG A 39 18.20 38.67 -29.98
C ARG A 39 16.69 38.76 -30.23
N GLN A 40 15.94 37.75 -29.83
CA GLN A 40 14.49 37.68 -29.93
C GLN A 40 13.93 37.40 -28.54
N GLN A 41 13.52 38.45 -27.84
CA GLN A 41 12.83 38.33 -26.56
C GLN A 41 11.40 37.88 -26.80
N ILE A 42 10.96 36.90 -26.02
CA ILE A 42 9.61 36.34 -26.08
C ILE A 42 9.04 36.32 -24.68
N SER A 43 7.77 36.71 -24.53
CA SER A 43 7.07 36.62 -23.25
C SER A 43 7.15 35.19 -22.69
N ARG A 44 7.33 35.06 -21.37
CA ARG A 44 7.42 33.76 -20.70
C ARG A 44 6.14 32.92 -20.80
N SER A 45 5.03 33.52 -21.22
CA SER A 45 3.75 32.86 -21.44
C SER A 45 3.55 32.33 -22.87
N GLU A 46 4.39 32.72 -23.82
CA GLU A 46 4.18 32.41 -25.25
C GLU A 46 4.91 31.12 -25.68
N PRO A 47 4.38 30.36 -26.65
CA PRO A 47 5.09 29.20 -27.19
C PRO A 47 6.43 29.58 -27.85
N LEU A 48 7.49 28.82 -27.54
CA LEU A 48 8.82 29.02 -28.12
C LEU A 48 9.02 28.22 -29.42
N LYS A 49 9.78 28.79 -30.35
CA LYS A 49 10.27 28.12 -31.57
C LYS A 49 11.63 27.44 -31.31
N THR A 50 11.98 26.46 -32.14
CA THR A 50 13.23 25.70 -32.03
C THR A 50 14.48 26.58 -32.00
N ASP A 51 14.58 27.61 -32.86
CA ASP A 51 15.74 28.51 -32.88
C ASP A 51 15.87 29.36 -31.62
N GLN A 52 14.74 29.69 -30.99
CA GLN A 52 14.70 30.46 -29.74
C GLN A 52 15.19 29.59 -28.57
N ILE A 53 14.71 28.35 -28.48
CA ILE A 53 15.18 27.36 -27.50
C ILE A 53 16.68 27.09 -27.69
N THR A 54 17.15 26.98 -28.93
CA THR A 54 18.57 26.80 -29.25
C THR A 54 19.40 28.00 -28.78
N ALA A 55 18.92 29.23 -28.99
CA ALA A 55 19.61 30.43 -28.53
C ALA A 55 19.64 30.54 -26.99
N MET A 56 18.54 30.19 -26.32
CA MET A 56 18.46 30.15 -24.85
C MET A 56 19.41 29.10 -24.27
N THR A 57 19.39 27.88 -24.80
CA THR A 57 20.26 26.77 -24.38
C THR A 57 21.73 27.13 -24.54
N ARG A 58 22.12 27.64 -25.72
CA ARG A 58 23.49 28.13 -25.96
C ARG A 58 23.90 29.21 -24.98
N ARG A 59 23.00 30.16 -24.69
CA ARG A 59 23.29 31.23 -23.74
C ARG A 59 23.50 30.70 -22.33
N ALA A 60 22.68 29.75 -21.88
CA ALA A 60 22.80 29.14 -20.56
C ALA A 60 24.13 28.39 -20.43
N VAL A 61 24.47 27.53 -21.40
CA VAL A 61 25.74 26.80 -21.42
C VAL A 61 26.95 27.76 -21.47
N ASN A 62 26.89 28.83 -22.28
CA ASN A 62 27.97 29.82 -22.35
C ASN A 62 28.19 30.60 -21.05
N LEU A 63 27.16 30.76 -20.21
CA LEU A 63 27.28 31.45 -18.93
C LEU A 63 28.06 30.65 -17.88
N VAL A 64 28.07 29.32 -18.01
CA VAL A 64 28.83 28.42 -17.12
C VAL A 64 30.14 27.92 -17.74
N GLY A 65 30.66 28.64 -18.74
CA GLY A 65 31.97 28.35 -19.36
C GLY A 65 31.91 27.91 -20.83
N GLY A 66 30.73 27.60 -21.35
CA GLY A 66 30.55 27.10 -22.72
C GLY A 66 30.76 25.59 -22.83
N MET A 67 30.33 24.99 -23.95
CA MET A 67 30.35 23.53 -24.11
C MET A 67 31.79 22.96 -24.08
N ALA A 68 32.77 23.73 -24.56
CA ALA A 68 34.19 23.33 -24.54
C ALA A 68 34.83 23.29 -23.13
N ALA A 69 34.12 23.72 -22.09
CA ALA A 69 34.54 23.51 -20.71
C ALA A 69 34.19 22.11 -20.18
N PHE A 70 33.29 21.39 -20.86
CA PHE A 70 32.75 20.09 -20.43
C PHE A 70 33.04 18.98 -21.43
N VAL A 71 33.08 19.31 -22.73
CA VAL A 71 33.36 18.36 -23.81
C VAL A 71 34.71 18.67 -24.41
N GLU A 72 35.63 17.72 -24.35
CA GLU A 72 36.93 17.82 -25.02
C GLU A 72 36.78 17.69 -26.54
N SER A 73 37.59 18.43 -27.29
CA SER A 73 37.49 18.47 -28.77
C SER A 73 37.76 17.13 -29.47
N ASP A 74 38.44 16.21 -28.79
CA ASP A 74 38.76 14.85 -29.25
C ASP A 74 37.93 13.76 -28.55
N ALA A 75 36.86 14.15 -27.83
CA ALA A 75 35.89 13.22 -27.27
C ALA A 75 35.35 12.28 -28.36
N LYS A 76 35.24 11.00 -28.01
CA LYS A 76 34.80 9.93 -28.91
C LYS A 76 33.34 9.58 -28.64
N LEU A 77 32.91 9.62 -27.40
CA LEU A 77 31.54 9.27 -26.98
C LEU A 77 31.00 10.33 -26.02
N VAL A 78 29.86 10.92 -26.40
CA VAL A 78 29.10 11.83 -25.52
C VAL A 78 27.70 11.29 -25.31
N ALA A 79 27.31 11.06 -24.06
CA ALA A 79 25.96 10.62 -23.70
C ALA A 79 25.11 11.82 -23.27
N ILE A 80 23.90 11.95 -23.81
CA ILE A 80 22.92 12.99 -23.46
C ILE A 80 21.69 12.31 -22.87
N LYS A 81 21.54 12.38 -21.54
CA LYS A 81 20.45 11.73 -20.79
C LYS A 81 19.22 12.63 -20.76
N ALA A 82 18.22 12.34 -21.60
CA ALA A 82 16.92 13.00 -21.54
C ALA A 82 16.09 12.49 -20.33
N ASN A 83 15.01 13.18 -19.95
CA ASN A 83 13.99 12.66 -19.04
C ASN A 83 12.72 12.29 -19.82
N ILE A 84 12.54 11.00 -20.11
CA ILE A 84 11.35 10.47 -20.79
C ILE A 84 10.49 9.73 -19.77
N SER A 85 11.00 8.68 -19.11
CA SER A 85 10.32 7.88 -18.07
C SER A 85 8.98 7.22 -18.43
N ILE A 86 8.03 7.94 -19.03
CA ILE A 86 6.70 7.52 -19.49
C ILE A 86 6.44 8.04 -20.93
N LEU A 87 5.29 7.71 -21.51
CA LEU A 87 4.98 7.97 -22.91
C LEU A 87 4.26 9.31 -23.11
N GLU A 88 5.02 10.38 -23.33
CA GLU A 88 4.47 11.72 -23.54
C GLU A 88 5.14 12.44 -24.71
N PRO A 89 4.42 13.33 -25.42
CA PRO A 89 5.00 14.08 -26.51
C PRO A 89 5.92 15.21 -26.02
N SER A 90 6.90 15.55 -26.86
CA SER A 90 7.79 16.70 -26.63
C SER A 90 7.01 17.97 -26.32
N GLY A 91 7.37 18.65 -25.23
CA GLY A 91 6.76 19.92 -24.82
C GLY A 91 5.50 19.77 -23.94
N SER A 92 5.13 18.55 -23.53
CA SER A 92 4.08 18.31 -22.54
C SER A 92 4.41 18.85 -21.14
N GLY A 93 5.69 19.05 -20.84
CA GLY A 93 6.16 19.38 -19.48
C GLY A 93 6.23 18.17 -18.54
N VAL A 94 5.89 16.97 -19.03
CA VAL A 94 6.09 15.71 -18.32
C VAL A 94 7.42 15.07 -18.71
N VAL A 95 7.86 15.27 -19.96
CA VAL A 95 9.13 14.80 -20.53
C VAL A 95 9.94 15.97 -21.08
N THR A 96 11.25 15.77 -21.22
CA THR A 96 12.17 16.75 -21.79
C THR A 96 11.75 17.12 -23.20
N ASP A 97 11.67 18.42 -23.48
CA ASP A 97 11.46 18.91 -24.83
C ASP A 97 12.63 18.52 -25.74
N ALA A 98 12.36 17.75 -26.78
CA ALA A 98 13.37 17.26 -27.71
C ALA A 98 14.17 18.38 -28.38
N ARG A 99 13.64 19.61 -28.45
CA ARG A 99 14.34 20.77 -28.99
C ARG A 99 15.47 21.26 -28.08
N VAL A 100 15.40 20.99 -26.76
CA VAL A 100 16.51 21.25 -25.83
C VAL A 100 17.63 20.23 -26.06
N VAL A 101 17.29 18.93 -26.13
CA VAL A 101 18.27 17.86 -26.45
C VAL A 101 18.93 18.10 -27.81
N ARG A 102 18.14 18.50 -28.82
CA ARG A 102 18.65 18.93 -30.14
C ARG A 102 19.67 20.06 -30.02
N ALA A 103 19.37 21.09 -29.23
CA ALA A 103 20.26 22.22 -29.03
C ALA A 103 21.56 21.80 -28.34
N VAL A 104 21.50 20.94 -27.32
CA VAL A 104 22.69 20.38 -26.65
C VAL A 104 23.54 19.58 -27.63
N ALA A 105 22.94 18.68 -28.41
CA ALA A 105 23.66 17.87 -29.40
C ALA A 105 24.38 18.73 -30.46
N LEU A 106 23.77 19.82 -30.92
CA LEU A 106 24.43 20.78 -31.82
C LEU A 106 25.64 21.45 -31.16
N LEU A 107 25.52 21.86 -29.90
CA LEU A 107 26.64 22.46 -29.15
C LEU A 107 27.79 21.48 -28.93
N VAL A 108 27.48 20.21 -28.66
CA VAL A 108 28.47 19.14 -28.56
C VAL A 108 29.20 18.98 -29.90
N HIS A 109 28.46 18.82 -31.00
CA HIS A 109 29.04 18.62 -32.33
C HIS A 109 29.91 19.80 -32.80
N GLU A 110 29.58 21.03 -32.42
CA GLU A 110 30.41 22.22 -32.70
C GLU A 110 31.80 22.16 -32.06
N VAL A 111 31.92 21.51 -30.90
CA VAL A 111 33.18 21.37 -30.15
C VAL A 111 33.91 20.08 -30.53
N ALA A 112 33.19 18.97 -30.59
CA ALA A 112 33.71 17.64 -30.87
C ALA A 112 33.00 17.03 -32.11
N PRO A 113 33.34 17.49 -33.33
CA PRO A 113 32.62 17.11 -34.55
C PRO A 113 32.79 15.63 -34.94
N GLN A 114 33.73 14.91 -34.32
CA GLN A 114 33.98 13.48 -34.55
C GLN A 114 33.39 12.58 -33.47
N ALA A 115 32.78 13.14 -32.42
CA ALA A 115 32.19 12.36 -31.35
C ALA A 115 30.92 11.63 -31.83
N LYS A 116 30.75 10.38 -31.41
CA LYS A 116 29.46 9.72 -31.42
C LYS A 116 28.62 10.27 -30.27
N ILE A 117 27.42 10.76 -30.58
CA ILE A 117 26.47 11.28 -29.60
C ILE A 117 25.38 10.23 -29.35
N LEU A 118 25.10 9.90 -28.09
CA LEU A 118 23.98 9.01 -27.74
C LEU A 118 22.92 9.80 -26.99
N ILE A 119 21.68 9.82 -27.48
CA ILE A 119 20.52 10.26 -26.69
C ILE A 119 20.09 9.06 -25.87
N VAL A 120 20.34 9.09 -24.56
CA VAL A 120 20.17 7.92 -23.69
C VAL A 120 18.99 8.08 -22.75
N GLU A 121 18.35 6.96 -22.40
CA GLU A 121 17.31 6.88 -21.37
C GLU A 121 17.18 5.44 -20.87
N GLY A 122 17.01 5.26 -19.57
CA GLY A 122 16.62 4.00 -18.93
C GLY A 122 15.25 4.18 -18.29
N ALA A 123 14.19 4.16 -19.09
CA ALA A 123 12.85 4.49 -18.62
C ALA A 123 12.26 3.42 -17.68
N GLY A 124 11.41 3.85 -16.76
CA GLY A 124 10.64 2.95 -15.88
C GLY A 124 9.30 2.50 -16.47
N GLY A 125 8.71 3.29 -17.38
CA GLY A 125 7.33 3.12 -17.86
C GLY A 125 7.20 2.70 -19.33
N TRP A 126 8.28 2.34 -20.01
CA TRP A 126 8.22 1.80 -21.37
C TRP A 126 9.43 0.92 -21.71
N VAL A 127 9.23 0.05 -22.70
CA VAL A 127 10.24 -0.76 -23.36
C VAL A 127 10.02 -0.66 -24.87
N SER A 128 11.08 -0.33 -25.61
CA SER A 128 10.97 -0.24 -27.07
C SER A 128 10.51 -1.57 -27.68
N PRO A 129 9.59 -1.55 -28.68
CA PRO A 129 9.14 -2.77 -29.35
C PRO A 129 10.28 -3.63 -29.91
N ALA A 130 11.40 -3.00 -30.31
CA ALA A 130 12.58 -3.70 -30.82
C ALA A 130 13.31 -4.54 -29.75
N LEU A 131 13.13 -4.22 -28.47
CA LEU A 131 13.80 -4.86 -27.34
C LEU A 131 12.85 -5.75 -26.51
N ARG A 132 11.62 -5.94 -26.98
CA ARG A 132 10.58 -6.72 -26.30
C ARG A 132 11.05 -8.12 -25.89
N ASP A 133 11.77 -8.80 -26.77
CA ASP A 133 12.22 -10.18 -26.58
C ASP A 133 13.58 -10.27 -25.84
N CYS A 134 14.12 -9.13 -25.39
CA CYS A 134 15.40 -9.04 -24.69
C CYS A 134 15.25 -9.00 -23.15
N THR A 135 14.05 -9.22 -22.61
CA THR A 135 13.79 -9.22 -21.16
C THR A 135 12.79 -10.30 -20.76
N ASP A 136 13.08 -11.02 -19.68
CA ASP A 136 12.20 -12.02 -19.07
C ASP A 136 11.23 -11.40 -18.03
N ALA A 137 11.37 -10.10 -17.75
CA ALA A 137 10.53 -9.39 -16.80
C ALA A 137 9.10 -9.21 -17.34
N ARG A 138 8.08 -9.24 -16.47
CA ARG A 138 6.69 -8.97 -16.86
C ARG A 138 6.52 -7.49 -17.22
N VAL A 139 6.75 -7.14 -18.48
CA VAL A 139 6.63 -5.77 -19.02
C VAL A 139 5.21 -5.35 -19.41
N GLY A 140 4.19 -6.17 -19.10
CA GLY A 140 2.77 -5.79 -19.24
C GLY A 140 2.41 -5.14 -20.59
N ASN A 141 1.64 -4.04 -20.53
CA ASN A 141 1.26 -3.21 -21.69
C ASN A 141 2.30 -2.11 -22.01
N TRP A 142 3.51 -2.14 -21.46
CA TRP A 142 4.49 -1.05 -21.56
C TRP A 142 5.39 -1.12 -22.82
N ILE A 143 4.95 -1.79 -23.89
CA ILE A 143 5.74 -1.98 -25.11
C ILE A 143 5.50 -0.84 -26.11
N HIS A 144 6.27 0.23 -25.97
CA HIS A 144 6.18 1.44 -26.79
C HIS A 144 7.56 2.10 -26.91
N ASP A 145 7.84 2.74 -28.04
CA ASP A 145 9.10 3.48 -28.23
C ASP A 145 8.96 4.89 -27.65
N GLY A 146 9.35 5.07 -26.39
CA GLY A 146 9.30 6.38 -25.73
C GLY A 146 10.18 7.45 -26.39
N PHE A 147 11.30 7.07 -27.04
CA PHE A 147 12.09 8.03 -27.80
C PHE A 147 11.32 8.57 -29.02
N ALA A 148 10.50 7.74 -29.64
CA ALA A 148 9.67 8.15 -30.77
C ALA A 148 8.55 9.09 -30.31
N VAL A 149 7.83 8.72 -29.25
CA VAL A 149 6.74 9.52 -28.67
C VAL A 149 7.25 10.89 -28.20
N ALA A 150 8.36 10.91 -27.45
CA ALA A 150 8.99 12.14 -26.97
C ALA A 150 9.71 12.95 -28.08
N GLY A 151 9.70 12.48 -29.34
CA GLY A 151 10.24 13.23 -30.48
C GLY A 151 11.76 13.17 -30.65
N HIS A 152 12.49 12.40 -29.84
CA HIS A 152 13.94 12.24 -29.94
C HIS A 152 14.35 11.46 -31.20
N ARG A 153 13.56 10.50 -31.67
CA ARG A 153 13.80 9.83 -32.97
C ARG A 153 13.77 10.80 -34.16
N ASN A 154 12.94 11.84 -34.10
CA ASN A 154 12.91 12.88 -35.13
C ASN A 154 14.16 13.76 -35.07
N THR A 155 14.64 14.06 -33.85
CA THR A 155 15.90 14.79 -33.64
C THR A 155 17.10 14.00 -34.15
N GLU A 156 17.15 12.70 -33.84
CA GLU A 156 18.15 11.76 -34.36
C GLU A 156 18.21 11.80 -35.90
N ALA A 157 17.08 11.59 -36.57
CA ALA A 157 17.00 11.60 -38.02
C ALA A 157 17.38 12.96 -38.66
N GLU A 158 16.94 14.08 -38.06
CA GLU A 158 17.30 15.43 -38.51
C GLU A 158 18.82 15.63 -38.47
N LEU A 159 19.45 15.37 -37.32
CA LEU A 159 20.87 15.63 -37.12
C LEU A 159 21.77 14.64 -37.90
N GLN A 160 21.34 13.38 -38.06
CA GLN A 160 21.99 12.44 -38.99
C GLN A 160 21.98 12.96 -40.43
N SER A 161 20.89 13.60 -40.87
CA SER A 161 20.82 14.21 -42.22
C SER A 161 21.79 15.38 -42.40
N MET A 162 22.23 15.99 -41.29
CA MET A 162 23.25 17.04 -41.25
C MET A 162 24.68 16.49 -41.17
N GLY A 163 24.85 15.15 -41.12
CA GLY A 163 26.15 14.48 -41.03
C GLY A 163 26.68 14.32 -39.61
N ILE A 164 25.82 14.44 -38.59
CA ILE A 164 26.18 14.24 -37.18
C ILE A 164 25.99 12.76 -36.81
N ASP A 165 26.99 12.13 -36.20
CA ASP A 165 26.90 10.76 -35.69
C ASP A 165 26.14 10.76 -34.36
N ILE A 166 24.84 10.47 -34.42
CA ILE A 166 23.94 10.49 -33.28
C ILE A 166 22.93 9.33 -33.32
N GLU A 167 22.58 8.76 -32.16
CA GLU A 167 21.65 7.63 -32.03
C GLU A 167 20.86 7.69 -30.72
N CYS A 168 19.59 7.26 -30.69
CA CYS A 168 18.89 7.04 -29.40
C CYS A 168 19.14 5.62 -28.88
N PHE A 169 19.54 5.51 -27.61
CA PHE A 169 20.00 4.26 -26.97
C PHE A 169 19.32 4.02 -25.62
N ASP A 170 18.70 2.84 -25.45
CA ASP A 170 17.97 2.47 -24.24
C ASP A 170 18.91 1.85 -23.19
N LEU A 171 19.16 2.59 -22.11
CA LEU A 171 20.05 2.17 -21.02
C LEU A 171 19.50 0.99 -20.22
N ASN A 172 18.21 0.67 -20.33
CA ASN A 172 17.66 -0.48 -19.60
C ASN A 172 18.28 -1.80 -20.03
N PHE A 173 18.75 -1.87 -21.28
CA PHE A 173 19.35 -3.06 -21.90
C PHE A 173 20.86 -2.94 -22.07
N ASP A 174 21.46 -1.89 -21.49
CA ASP A 174 22.91 -1.74 -21.50
C ASP A 174 23.56 -2.75 -20.55
N ARG A 175 24.84 -3.05 -20.81
CA ARG A 175 25.68 -3.70 -19.81
C ARG A 175 25.88 -2.74 -18.63
N ALA A 176 26.19 -3.27 -17.45
CA ALA A 176 26.41 -2.45 -16.25
C ALA A 176 27.81 -2.61 -15.67
N TYR A 177 28.24 -1.59 -14.91
CA TYR A 177 29.34 -1.69 -13.96
C TYR A 177 28.80 -1.64 -12.53
N GLU A 178 29.36 -2.45 -11.65
CA GLU A 178 29.11 -2.35 -10.21
C GLU A 178 30.04 -1.31 -9.60
N LEU A 179 29.46 -0.25 -9.05
CA LEU A 179 30.17 0.87 -8.44
C LEU A 179 29.74 1.06 -6.99
N ARG A 180 30.66 1.58 -6.17
CA ARG A 180 30.44 1.81 -4.74
C ARG A 180 30.75 3.26 -4.38
N PRO A 181 29.90 3.94 -3.60
CA PRO A 181 30.23 5.24 -3.03
C PRO A 181 31.50 5.17 -2.16
N GLU A 182 32.31 6.23 -2.19
CA GLU A 182 33.54 6.32 -1.42
C GLU A 182 33.19 6.48 0.07
N GLY A 183 33.66 5.57 0.92
CA GLY A 183 33.33 5.58 2.35
C GLY A 183 32.07 4.80 2.74
N GLY A 184 31.40 4.17 1.77
CA GLY A 184 30.17 3.38 1.96
C GLY A 184 28.93 4.19 1.61
N GLY A 185 27.95 3.54 0.97
CA GLY A 185 26.76 4.25 0.50
C GLY A 185 25.78 4.60 1.62
N LEU A 186 25.10 5.72 1.41
CA LEU A 186 24.05 6.24 2.29
C LEU A 186 22.79 5.36 2.22
N ALA A 187 22.39 4.93 1.03
CA ALA A 187 21.23 4.05 0.81
C ALA A 187 21.64 2.62 0.48
N HIS A 188 22.60 2.44 -0.44
CA HIS A 188 23.12 1.11 -0.80
C HIS A 188 24.63 1.11 -0.95
N GLN A 189 25.25 -0.01 -0.57
CA GLN A 189 26.70 -0.17 -0.63
C GLN A 189 27.25 -0.30 -2.06
N GLU A 190 26.42 -0.67 -3.03
CA GLU A 190 26.82 -0.94 -4.41
C GLU A 190 25.66 -0.68 -5.37
N TYR A 191 25.98 -0.17 -6.57
CA TYR A 191 25.04 0.18 -7.63
C TYR A 191 25.51 -0.33 -8.98
N SER A 192 24.60 -0.97 -9.74
CA SER A 192 24.82 -1.37 -11.12
C SER A 192 24.43 -0.22 -12.06
N ILE A 193 25.42 0.49 -12.58
CA ILE A 193 25.22 1.66 -13.45
C ILE A 193 25.41 1.27 -14.92
N ALA A 194 24.53 1.73 -15.82
CA ALA A 194 24.66 1.51 -17.26
C ALA A 194 26.05 1.95 -17.76
N ALA A 195 26.76 1.06 -18.44
CA ALA A 195 28.15 1.27 -18.79
C ALA A 195 28.35 2.44 -19.74
N THR A 196 27.37 2.73 -20.61
CA THR A 196 27.41 3.91 -21.49
C THR A 196 27.58 5.22 -20.71
N ILE A 197 27.03 5.32 -19.50
CA ILE A 197 27.20 6.51 -18.65
C ILE A 197 28.63 6.63 -18.14
N ILE A 198 29.27 5.51 -17.81
CA ILE A 198 30.62 5.47 -17.22
C ILE A 198 31.71 5.51 -18.30
N ASP A 199 31.46 4.91 -19.47
CA ASP A 199 32.42 4.84 -20.58
C ASP A 199 32.43 6.12 -21.43
N ALA A 200 31.42 6.99 -21.32
CA ALA A 200 31.38 8.23 -22.07
C ALA A 200 32.52 9.16 -21.65
N ASP A 201 33.12 9.86 -22.61
CA ASP A 201 34.10 10.91 -22.33
C ASP A 201 33.42 12.13 -21.67
N THR A 202 32.13 12.29 -21.92
CA THR A 202 31.26 13.28 -21.26
C THR A 202 29.84 12.75 -21.22
N TRP A 203 29.16 12.87 -20.08
CA TRP A 203 27.71 12.66 -20.02
C TRP A 203 26.96 13.88 -19.48
N ILE A 204 25.98 14.31 -20.27
CA ILE A 204 25.20 15.53 -20.07
C ILE A 204 23.78 15.14 -19.68
N ASN A 205 23.32 15.60 -18.53
CA ASN A 205 21.98 15.36 -18.02
C ASN A 205 21.03 16.47 -18.47
N VAL A 206 19.90 16.11 -19.08
CA VAL A 206 18.90 17.06 -19.60
C VAL A 206 17.53 16.76 -18.98
N PRO A 207 17.31 17.10 -17.70
CA PRO A 207 16.05 16.84 -17.02
C PRO A 207 14.96 17.86 -17.41
N VAL A 208 13.69 17.49 -17.22
CA VAL A 208 12.57 18.46 -17.18
C VAL A 208 12.19 18.77 -15.73
N ALA A 209 11.93 20.04 -15.42
CA ALA A 209 11.48 20.47 -14.10
C ALA A 209 9.97 20.22 -13.92
N LYS A 210 9.58 19.44 -12.90
CA LYS A 210 8.17 19.18 -12.55
C LYS A 210 7.99 18.87 -11.08
N THR A 211 6.77 19.00 -10.56
CA THR A 211 6.46 18.58 -9.18
C THR A 211 6.31 17.05 -9.12
N HIS A 212 6.67 16.42 -8.00
CA HIS A 212 6.54 14.97 -7.81
C HIS A 212 6.28 14.66 -6.33
N GLY A 213 5.86 13.43 -6.02
CA GLY A 213 5.84 12.89 -4.66
C GLY A 213 7.16 13.07 -3.89
N ALA A 214 8.28 13.20 -4.61
CA ALA A 214 9.62 13.43 -4.07
C ALA A 214 9.95 14.95 -4.02
N LYS A 215 8.91 15.78 -3.84
CA LYS A 215 8.89 17.24 -3.99
C LYS A 215 9.04 17.70 -5.44
N ILE A 216 10.21 17.49 -6.06
CA ILE A 216 10.48 17.88 -7.45
C ILE A 216 11.11 16.74 -8.26
N THR A 217 10.96 16.81 -9.57
CA THR A 217 11.83 16.12 -10.53
C THR A 217 12.72 17.15 -11.20
N CYS A 218 14.03 16.92 -11.16
CA CYS A 218 15.02 17.69 -11.90
C CYS A 218 16.30 16.85 -12.08
N SER A 219 17.48 17.42 -11.85
CA SER A 219 18.77 16.84 -12.21
C SER A 219 19.05 15.54 -11.45
N LEU A 220 18.94 15.55 -10.12
CA LEU A 220 19.24 14.39 -9.29
C LEU A 220 18.29 13.22 -9.60
N LYS A 221 16.98 13.47 -9.58
CA LYS A 221 15.99 12.42 -9.82
C LYS A 221 16.13 11.79 -11.22
N ASN A 222 16.61 12.53 -12.22
CA ASN A 222 16.84 11.98 -13.55
C ASN A 222 18.00 10.96 -13.60
N HIS A 223 18.89 10.94 -12.59
CA HIS A 223 19.93 9.91 -12.45
C HIS A 223 19.30 8.53 -12.22
N PHE A 224 18.08 8.42 -11.72
CA PHE A 224 17.40 7.13 -11.59
C PHE A 224 17.28 6.38 -12.93
N GLY A 225 17.27 7.12 -14.06
CA GLY A 225 17.25 6.55 -15.41
C GLY A 225 18.59 6.01 -15.92
N ILE A 226 19.67 6.05 -15.11
CA ILE A 226 20.96 5.41 -15.46
C ILE A 226 21.05 3.95 -14.98
N LEU A 227 20.07 3.52 -14.18
CA LEU A 227 19.96 2.16 -13.69
C LEU A 227 19.34 1.25 -14.77
N PRO A 228 19.97 0.13 -15.14
CA PRO A 228 19.40 -0.76 -16.15
C PRO A 228 18.16 -1.51 -15.63
N GLY A 229 17.03 -1.39 -16.33
CA GLY A 229 15.81 -2.16 -16.04
C GLY A 229 15.98 -3.68 -16.16
N THR A 230 16.93 -4.16 -16.96
CA THR A 230 17.28 -5.60 -17.00
C THR A 230 17.87 -6.12 -15.68
N ILE A 231 18.36 -5.23 -14.82
CA ILE A 231 18.89 -5.56 -13.48
C ILE A 231 17.84 -5.24 -12.42
N TYR A 232 17.38 -3.99 -12.36
CA TYR A 232 16.48 -3.50 -11.30
C TYR A 232 14.99 -3.74 -11.57
N GLY A 233 14.64 -4.24 -12.75
CA GLY A 233 13.27 -4.45 -13.20
C GLY A 233 12.63 -3.17 -13.75
N TRP A 234 11.36 -3.28 -14.14
CA TRP A 234 10.51 -2.15 -14.52
C TRP A 234 9.41 -2.02 -13.46
N SER A 235 9.29 -0.90 -12.74
CA SER A 235 9.87 0.44 -12.96
C SER A 235 11.21 0.73 -12.25
N LYS A 236 12.01 -0.30 -11.93
CA LYS A 236 13.17 -0.32 -11.01
C LYS A 236 12.81 -0.48 -9.52
N ALA A 237 11.56 -0.21 -9.15
CA ALA A 237 11.05 -0.43 -7.80
C ALA A 237 10.59 -1.88 -7.54
N ASN A 238 10.54 -2.73 -8.57
CA ASN A 238 10.02 -4.11 -8.45
C ASN A 238 11.12 -5.18 -8.35
N GLY A 239 12.35 -4.85 -8.77
CA GLY A 239 13.43 -5.83 -8.88
C GLY A 239 13.23 -6.81 -10.04
N THR A 240 14.13 -7.78 -10.12
CA THR A 240 14.06 -8.93 -11.03
C THR A 240 14.16 -10.24 -10.23
N ALA A 241 14.13 -11.39 -10.93
CA ALA A 241 14.36 -12.67 -10.28
C ALA A 241 15.78 -12.84 -9.71
N HIS A 242 16.72 -11.97 -10.08
CA HIS A 242 18.15 -12.11 -9.78
C HIS A 242 18.74 -10.92 -9.02
N HIS A 243 18.02 -9.81 -8.94
CA HIS A 243 18.49 -8.60 -8.29
C HIS A 243 17.31 -7.88 -7.63
N GLY A 244 17.53 -7.33 -6.43
CA GLY A 244 16.50 -6.59 -5.69
C GLY A 244 16.08 -5.29 -6.39
N PRO A 245 14.96 -4.69 -5.96
CA PRO A 245 14.58 -3.37 -6.42
C PRO A 245 15.57 -2.30 -5.96
N MET A 246 15.53 -1.15 -6.62
CA MET A 246 16.10 0.08 -6.09
C MET A 246 15.15 0.66 -5.03
N PRO A 247 15.64 1.18 -3.89
CA PRO A 247 14.81 1.77 -2.86
C PRO A 247 13.96 2.88 -3.44
N HIS A 248 12.66 2.78 -3.17
CA HIS A 248 11.66 3.68 -3.72
C HIS A 248 10.64 4.06 -2.65
N SER A 249 11.15 4.52 -1.51
CA SER A 249 10.37 5.08 -0.40
C SER A 249 10.79 6.53 -0.15
N PRO A 250 9.86 7.41 0.27
CA PRO A 250 10.17 8.76 0.73
C PRO A 250 11.24 8.85 1.83
N ARG A 251 11.50 7.75 2.54
CA ARG A 251 12.43 7.71 3.68
C ARG A 251 13.91 7.62 3.31
N VAL A 252 14.25 7.21 2.10
CA VAL A 252 15.65 6.89 1.70
C VAL A 252 16.02 7.37 0.30
N LEU A 253 15.09 8.03 -0.38
CA LEU A 253 15.24 8.38 -1.79
C LEU A 253 16.31 9.47 -2.01
N ASP A 254 16.42 10.43 -1.09
CA ASP A 254 17.41 11.50 -1.17
C ASP A 254 18.83 10.96 -1.00
N GLU A 255 19.04 10.02 -0.07
CA GLU A 255 20.29 9.26 0.09
C GLU A 255 20.68 8.53 -1.20
N ALA A 256 19.72 7.81 -1.79
CA ALA A 256 19.93 7.09 -3.03
C ALA A 256 20.36 8.01 -4.19
N TRP A 257 19.79 9.21 -4.29
CA TRP A 257 20.19 10.17 -5.33
C TRP A 257 21.59 10.74 -5.13
N VAL A 258 21.97 11.01 -3.88
CA VAL A 258 23.31 11.50 -3.56
C VAL A 258 24.35 10.42 -3.89
N ASP A 259 24.09 9.17 -3.51
CA ASP A 259 24.94 8.02 -3.87
C ASP A 259 25.06 7.87 -5.39
N LEU A 260 23.95 7.94 -6.13
CA LEU A 260 23.95 7.85 -7.60
C LEU A 260 24.77 8.96 -8.25
N TYR A 261 24.66 10.20 -7.76
CA TYR A 261 25.49 11.30 -8.25
C TYR A 261 26.98 11.05 -7.95
N GLU A 262 27.30 10.56 -6.75
CA GLU A 262 28.68 10.28 -6.37
C GLU A 262 29.36 9.25 -7.28
N VAL A 263 28.66 8.16 -7.61
CA VAL A 263 29.22 7.07 -8.42
C VAL A 263 29.23 7.34 -9.92
N SER A 264 28.33 8.21 -10.43
CA SER A 264 28.20 8.49 -11.87
C SER A 264 28.82 9.82 -12.32
N ARG A 265 28.91 10.82 -11.44
CA ARG A 265 29.53 12.15 -11.68
C ARG A 265 29.13 12.80 -13.00
N VAL A 266 27.96 13.44 -13.04
CA VAL A 266 27.54 14.24 -14.21
C VAL A 266 28.48 15.41 -14.49
N ASP A 267 28.78 15.63 -15.78
CA ASP A 267 29.65 16.73 -16.23
C ASP A 267 28.89 18.05 -16.38
N LEU A 268 27.66 17.98 -16.91
CA LEU A 268 26.81 19.14 -17.15
C LEU A 268 25.33 18.78 -17.03
N ASN A 269 24.56 19.63 -16.35
CA ASN A 269 23.10 19.59 -16.33
C ASN A 269 22.55 20.74 -17.17
N VAL A 270 21.60 20.46 -18.06
CA VAL A 270 20.86 21.46 -18.84
C VAL A 270 19.37 21.24 -18.58
N VAL A 271 18.79 22.04 -17.71
CA VAL A 271 17.39 21.84 -17.27
C VAL A 271 16.42 22.47 -18.25
N ASP A 272 15.50 21.65 -18.74
CA ASP A 272 14.29 22.10 -19.40
C ASP A 272 13.27 22.57 -18.34
N MET A 273 13.14 23.89 -18.22
CA MET A 273 12.08 24.54 -17.45
C MET A 273 11.22 25.43 -18.37
N ILE A 274 11.02 24.99 -19.63
CA ILE A 274 10.14 25.69 -20.57
C ILE A 274 8.70 25.53 -20.13
N ALA A 275 8.28 24.29 -19.90
CA ALA A 275 7.00 23.93 -19.32
C ALA A 275 7.20 22.69 -18.45
N GLY A 276 6.46 22.59 -17.35
CA GLY A 276 6.58 21.48 -16.41
C GLY A 276 5.26 21.12 -15.76
N SER A 277 5.01 19.85 -15.49
CA SER A 277 3.81 19.40 -14.77
C SER A 277 3.85 19.84 -13.29
N GLU A 278 2.73 20.41 -12.81
CA GLU A 278 2.47 20.76 -11.41
C GLU A 278 1.31 19.90 -10.84
N ALA A 279 1.11 19.92 -9.52
CA ALA A 279 0.12 19.10 -8.80
C ALA A 279 0.33 17.57 -8.87
N GLY A 280 1.31 17.12 -9.64
CA GLY A 280 1.74 15.73 -9.81
C GLY A 280 2.80 15.67 -10.91
N ALA A 281 3.39 14.51 -11.15
CA ALA A 281 4.48 14.36 -12.12
C ALA A 281 4.00 14.00 -13.54
N PHE A 282 2.72 13.64 -13.67
CA PHE A 282 2.10 13.09 -14.88
C PHE A 282 0.72 13.74 -15.15
N GLU A 283 0.45 14.89 -14.55
CA GLU A 283 -0.83 15.59 -14.68
C GLU A 283 -0.79 16.50 -15.92
N GLU A 284 -1.23 15.97 -17.07
CA GLU A 284 -1.18 16.69 -18.37
C GLU A 284 -1.93 18.04 -18.33
N ASP A 285 -3.11 18.07 -17.68
CA ASP A 285 -3.97 19.25 -17.55
C ASP A 285 -3.43 20.30 -16.53
N HIS A 286 -2.29 20.00 -15.91
CA HIS A 286 -1.64 20.85 -14.91
C HIS A 286 -0.23 21.24 -15.34
N THR A 287 -0.06 21.65 -16.59
CA THR A 287 1.23 22.15 -17.11
C THR A 287 1.44 23.63 -16.77
N HIS A 288 2.56 23.94 -16.10
CA HIS A 288 3.01 25.29 -15.81
C HIS A 288 4.09 25.75 -16.79
N ARG A 289 3.80 26.79 -17.59
CA ARG A 289 4.77 27.39 -18.53
C ARG A 289 5.64 28.44 -17.84
N SER A 290 6.95 28.25 -17.90
CA SER A 290 7.96 29.15 -17.31
C SER A 290 8.92 29.75 -18.34
N ASN A 291 9.13 29.07 -19.48
CA ASN A 291 10.04 29.47 -20.56
C ASN A 291 11.44 29.83 -20.06
N MET A 292 12.05 28.95 -19.27
CA MET A 292 13.42 29.09 -18.77
C MET A 292 14.27 27.88 -19.16
N ILE A 293 15.56 28.12 -19.43
CA ILE A 293 16.57 27.07 -19.51
C ILE A 293 17.63 27.36 -18.45
N LEU A 294 18.05 26.32 -17.73
CA LEU A 294 19.15 26.42 -16.79
C LEU A 294 20.33 25.56 -17.23
N ALA A 295 21.53 25.93 -16.81
CA ALA A 295 22.72 25.10 -16.99
C ALA A 295 23.64 25.19 -15.78
N GLY A 296 24.23 24.07 -15.38
CA GLY A 296 25.17 24.00 -14.26
C GLY A 296 25.85 22.64 -14.16
N ALA A 297 27.11 22.61 -13.73
CA ALA A 297 27.88 21.38 -13.59
C ALA A 297 27.41 20.53 -12.40
N ASN A 298 27.08 21.19 -11.28
CA ASN A 298 26.67 20.52 -10.05
C ASN A 298 25.13 20.34 -10.01
N PRO A 299 24.61 19.09 -9.92
CA PRO A 299 23.18 18.84 -9.93
C PRO A 299 22.47 19.34 -8.66
N ILE A 300 23.15 19.32 -7.50
CA ILE A 300 22.62 19.84 -6.23
C ILE A 300 22.35 21.34 -6.34
N ALA A 301 23.36 22.10 -6.80
CA ALA A 301 23.25 23.54 -6.99
C ALA A 301 22.13 23.88 -8.00
N THR A 302 22.06 23.12 -9.09
CA THR A 302 21.05 23.31 -10.14
C THR A 302 19.64 23.06 -9.60
N ASP A 303 19.44 21.97 -8.86
CA ASP A 303 18.12 21.60 -8.30
C ASP A 303 17.66 22.58 -7.21
N LEU A 304 18.57 23.14 -6.40
CA LEU A 304 18.23 24.21 -5.43
C LEU A 304 17.71 25.47 -6.13
N VAL A 305 18.32 25.86 -7.26
CA VAL A 305 17.86 27.02 -8.05
C VAL A 305 16.51 26.73 -8.69
N VAL A 306 16.30 25.53 -9.24
CA VAL A 306 15.01 25.10 -9.79
C VAL A 306 13.93 25.09 -8.72
N ALA A 307 14.20 24.52 -7.55
CA ALA A 307 13.30 24.53 -6.40
C ALA A 307 12.87 25.95 -6.02
N ARG A 308 13.82 26.89 -5.93
CA ARG A 308 13.53 28.30 -5.65
C ARG A 308 12.63 28.91 -6.73
N LEU A 309 12.93 28.67 -8.01
CA LEU A 309 12.13 29.20 -9.13
C LEU A 309 10.71 28.64 -9.15
N MET A 310 10.51 27.39 -8.70
CA MET A 310 9.20 26.75 -8.54
C MET A 310 8.44 27.17 -7.25
N GLY A 311 9.05 28.02 -6.42
CA GLY A 311 8.45 28.52 -5.18
C GLY A 311 8.49 27.55 -4.01
N PHE A 312 9.33 26.52 -4.07
CA PHE A 312 9.69 25.70 -2.92
C PHE A 312 10.76 26.42 -2.08
N ASN A 313 10.84 26.09 -0.80
CA ASN A 313 11.96 26.53 0.03
C ASN A 313 13.17 25.61 -0.25
N PRO A 314 14.32 26.14 -0.74
CA PRO A 314 15.51 25.31 -0.98
C PRO A 314 16.03 24.58 0.27
N ASP A 315 15.75 25.12 1.46
CA ASP A 315 16.13 24.50 2.74
C ASP A 315 15.27 23.27 3.10
N ASP A 316 14.25 22.94 2.29
CA ASP A 316 13.41 21.75 2.45
C ASP A 316 13.96 20.50 1.75
N PHE A 317 15.08 20.62 1.02
CA PHE A 317 15.65 19.54 0.22
C PHE A 317 16.81 18.85 0.94
N GLU A 318 16.53 17.64 1.43
CA GLU A 318 17.45 16.85 2.24
C GLU A 318 18.71 16.42 1.49
N PHE A 319 18.58 16.14 0.18
CA PHE A 319 19.73 15.83 -0.68
C PHE A 319 20.85 16.88 -0.59
N ALA A 320 20.54 18.16 -0.33
CA ALA A 320 21.55 19.21 -0.25
C ALA A 320 22.35 19.14 1.05
N ALA A 321 21.66 18.84 2.17
CA ALA A 321 22.32 18.60 3.45
C ALA A 321 23.19 17.34 3.40
N LEU A 322 22.69 16.26 2.81
CA LEU A 322 23.42 15.00 2.61
C LEU A 322 24.66 15.20 1.72
N ALA A 323 24.48 15.81 0.54
CA ALA A 323 25.56 16.07 -0.40
C ALA A 323 26.66 16.97 0.20
N ALA A 324 26.29 18.00 0.96
CA ALA A 324 27.27 18.86 1.62
C ALA A 324 28.13 18.11 2.65
N ARG A 325 27.56 17.13 3.37
CA ARG A 325 28.30 16.29 4.33
C ARG A 325 29.31 15.37 3.64
N GLN A 326 29.01 14.95 2.41
CA GLN A 326 29.92 14.18 1.55
C GLN A 326 30.83 15.07 0.68
N GLY A 327 30.75 16.40 0.81
CA GLY A 327 31.54 17.33 -0.01
C GLY A 327 31.16 17.35 -1.50
N LEU A 328 29.94 16.93 -1.84
CA LEU A 328 29.45 16.77 -3.21
C LEU A 328 28.73 18.02 -3.76
N GLY A 329 28.33 18.97 -2.91
CA GLY A 329 27.56 20.13 -3.34
C GLY A 329 27.30 21.15 -2.24
N PRO A 330 26.63 22.27 -2.56
CA PRO A 330 26.27 23.29 -1.58
C PRO A 330 25.21 22.76 -0.61
N ARG A 331 25.29 23.20 0.65
CA ARG A 331 24.22 22.96 1.63
C ARG A 331 23.06 23.92 1.43
N PHE A 332 23.36 25.17 1.06
CA PHE A 332 22.37 26.23 0.94
C PHE A 332 22.43 26.91 -0.42
N ILE A 333 21.30 27.46 -0.85
CA ILE A 333 21.23 28.18 -2.13
C ILE A 333 22.11 29.45 -2.12
N GLU A 334 22.42 30.04 -0.96
CA GLU A 334 23.29 31.22 -0.90
C GLU A 334 24.74 30.93 -1.27
N ASP A 335 25.13 29.65 -1.27
CA ASP A 335 26.45 29.22 -1.75
C ASP A 335 26.49 29.10 -3.30
N VAL A 336 25.33 29.25 -3.98
CA VAL A 336 25.18 29.12 -5.42
C VAL A 336 25.35 30.47 -6.13
N ASN A 337 26.24 30.52 -7.10
CA ASN A 337 26.47 31.69 -7.95
C ASN A 337 25.51 31.64 -9.16
N VAL A 338 24.48 32.47 -9.12
CA VAL A 338 23.48 32.53 -10.19
C VAL A 338 23.89 33.52 -11.29
N HIS A 339 23.89 33.06 -12.54
CA HIS A 339 24.24 33.85 -13.72
C HIS A 339 23.04 34.08 -14.64
N GLY A 340 23.14 35.11 -15.48
CA GLY A 340 22.16 35.40 -16.55
C GLY A 340 20.98 36.28 -16.12
N VAL A 341 20.75 36.43 -14.82
CA VAL A 341 19.65 37.21 -14.23
C VAL A 341 20.17 38.07 -13.06
N GLU A 342 19.52 39.20 -12.78
CA GLU A 342 19.89 40.10 -11.66
C GLU A 342 19.38 39.59 -10.29
N GLY A 343 18.60 38.51 -10.30
CA GLY A 343 18.07 37.84 -9.11
C GLY A 343 16.96 36.86 -9.48
N LEU A 344 16.72 35.86 -8.63
CA LEU A 344 15.71 34.84 -8.90
C LEU A 344 14.27 35.33 -8.63
N GLN A 345 14.07 36.22 -7.66
CA GLN A 345 12.74 36.59 -7.16
C GLN A 345 11.72 37.03 -8.24
N PRO A 346 12.09 37.84 -9.27
CA PRO A 346 11.15 38.22 -10.35
C PRO A 346 10.72 37.05 -11.25
N LEU A 347 11.46 35.94 -11.19
CA LEU A 347 11.24 34.75 -12.00
C LEU A 347 10.50 33.64 -11.25
N VAL A 348 10.47 33.71 -9.90
CA VAL A 348 9.77 32.73 -9.06
C VAL A 348 8.28 32.71 -9.39
N SER A 349 7.78 31.52 -9.69
CA SER A 349 6.35 31.21 -9.69
C SER A 349 6.09 30.09 -8.70
N ARG A 350 5.00 30.16 -7.92
CA ARG A 350 4.69 29.11 -6.95
C ARG A 350 3.88 28.01 -7.63
N TRP A 351 4.52 26.87 -7.88
CA TRP A 351 3.89 25.72 -8.51
C TRP A 351 3.08 24.93 -7.48
N LYS A 352 2.03 24.25 -7.94
CA LYS A 352 1.25 23.36 -7.07
C LYS A 352 2.06 22.13 -6.68
N LYS A 353 2.10 21.81 -5.39
CA LYS A 353 2.74 20.61 -4.85
C LYS A 353 1.99 19.35 -5.25
N ALA A 354 2.73 18.25 -5.33
CA ALA A 354 2.22 16.99 -5.84
C ALA A 354 1.37 16.19 -4.85
N GLY A 355 1.29 16.57 -3.58
CA GLY A 355 0.71 15.68 -2.56
C GLY A 355 -0.76 15.33 -2.77
N VAL A 356 -1.51 16.15 -3.52
CA VAL A 356 -2.90 15.84 -3.89
C VAL A 356 -3.03 14.66 -4.86
N ALA A 357 -2.03 14.42 -5.72
CA ALA A 357 -2.04 13.33 -6.69
C ALA A 357 -1.76 11.95 -6.08
N TYR A 358 -1.19 11.89 -4.87
CA TYR A 358 -0.82 10.63 -4.20
C TYR A 358 -1.88 10.13 -3.19
N GLY A 359 -3.02 10.81 -3.07
CA GLY A 359 -4.10 10.40 -2.16
C GLY A 359 -3.90 10.81 -0.69
N SER A 360 -4.99 10.96 0.06
CA SER A 360 -4.93 11.44 1.45
C SER A 360 -4.46 10.33 2.39
N GLY A 361 -3.31 10.52 3.04
CA GLY A 361 -2.77 9.58 4.04
C GLY A 361 -1.63 8.71 3.52
N ASP A 362 -1.28 8.83 2.24
CA ASP A 362 -0.11 8.20 1.61
C ASP A 362 1.21 8.88 2.04
N GLU A 363 2.29 8.12 2.16
CA GLU A 363 3.60 8.62 2.61
C GLU A 363 4.23 9.58 1.58
N TRP A 364 4.04 9.34 0.29
CA TRP A 364 4.44 10.27 -0.78
C TRP A 364 3.64 11.55 -0.75
N ALA A 365 2.34 11.48 -0.43
CA ALA A 365 1.53 12.69 -0.24
C ALA A 365 2.07 13.53 0.92
N ALA A 366 2.46 12.88 2.02
CA ALA A 366 3.09 13.54 3.16
C ALA A 366 4.44 14.14 2.78
N HIS A 367 5.35 13.39 2.15
CA HIS A 367 6.68 13.86 1.76
C HIS A 367 6.64 15.00 0.73
N ALA A 368 5.69 14.97 -0.22
CA ALA A 368 5.52 16.04 -1.20
C ALA A 368 5.11 17.37 -0.55
N ASN A 369 4.29 17.30 0.50
CA ASN A 369 3.71 18.47 1.15
C ASN A 369 4.56 18.99 2.32
N TYR A 370 5.18 18.09 3.08
CA TYR A 370 5.95 18.39 4.26
C TYR A 370 7.34 18.94 3.85
N GLY A 371 7.55 20.23 4.09
CA GLY A 371 8.88 20.83 4.09
C GLY A 371 9.70 20.24 5.23
N MET A 372 11.02 20.35 5.16
CA MET A 372 11.89 19.65 6.09
C MET A 372 11.77 20.26 7.49
N GLY A 373 11.63 19.45 8.53
CA GLY A 373 11.74 19.83 9.94
C GLY A 373 13.19 19.86 10.44
N PRO A 374 13.42 19.95 11.76
CA PRO A 374 14.74 19.78 12.34
C PRO A 374 15.18 18.32 12.22
N ARG A 375 16.39 18.09 11.68
CA ARG A 375 16.99 16.76 11.55
C ARG A 375 18.16 16.52 12.50
N GLU A 376 18.72 17.59 13.07
CA GLU A 376 19.81 17.52 14.05
C GLU A 376 19.25 17.75 15.45
N TRP A 377 19.40 16.74 16.29
CA TRP A 377 18.87 16.70 17.65
C TRP A 377 19.95 16.29 18.65
N THR A 378 19.90 16.82 19.87
CA THR A 378 20.52 16.18 21.03
C THR A 378 19.41 15.63 21.90
N LEU A 379 19.57 14.39 22.36
CA LEU A 379 18.52 13.62 22.99
C LEU A 379 18.87 13.33 24.46
N LEU A 380 17.88 13.40 25.33
CA LEU A 380 17.98 12.98 26.73
C LEU A 380 16.93 11.90 26.99
N GLY A 381 17.40 10.69 27.24
CA GLY A 381 16.56 9.50 27.41
C GLY A 381 17.39 8.22 27.43
N LEU A 382 16.81 7.07 27.78
CA LEU A 382 15.39 6.83 28.10
C LEU A 382 15.08 7.22 29.56
N LEU A 383 14.02 8.02 29.75
CA LEU A 383 13.49 8.39 31.06
C LEU A 383 12.19 7.62 31.33
N PRO A 384 11.72 7.53 32.60
CA PRO A 384 10.37 7.03 32.88
C PRO A 384 9.31 7.79 32.09
N ARG A 385 8.29 7.10 31.58
CA ARG A 385 7.21 7.71 30.79
C ARG A 385 6.52 8.88 31.49
N ASP A 386 6.44 8.88 32.81
CA ASP A 386 5.83 9.95 33.60
C ASP A 386 6.81 11.06 34.02
N HIS A 387 8.07 10.99 33.56
CA HIS A 387 9.07 12.01 33.85
C HIS A 387 8.70 13.35 33.21
N ILE A 388 8.61 14.40 34.04
CA ILE A 388 8.35 15.78 33.62
C ILE A 388 9.30 16.70 34.41
N PHE A 389 10.04 17.57 33.70
CA PHE A 389 10.85 18.61 34.34
C PHE A 389 9.98 19.68 35.00
N ALA A 390 10.49 20.28 36.09
CA ALA A 390 9.88 21.48 36.67
C ALA A 390 9.91 22.64 35.66
N ALA A 391 8.90 23.52 35.71
CA ALA A 391 8.76 24.63 34.74
C ALA A 391 9.99 25.55 34.71
N ASP A 392 10.57 25.84 35.87
CA ASP A 392 11.78 26.67 36.00
C ASP A 392 13.05 25.99 35.48
N THR A 393 13.03 24.66 35.34
CA THR A 393 14.06 23.90 34.64
C THR A 393 13.85 24.00 33.13
N ILE A 394 12.63 23.77 32.64
CA ILE A 394 12.30 23.84 31.20
C ILE A 394 12.71 25.20 30.60
N GLU A 395 12.40 26.30 31.29
CA GLU A 395 12.80 27.65 30.87
C GLU A 395 14.32 27.84 30.70
N LYS A 396 15.13 27.02 31.37
CA LYS A 396 16.60 27.14 31.43
C LYS A 396 17.34 26.03 30.67
N ILE A 397 16.64 25.03 30.13
CA ILE A 397 17.28 23.96 29.35
C ILE A 397 17.97 24.58 28.13
N ALA A 398 19.28 24.31 28.03
CA ALA A 398 20.17 24.70 26.94
C ALA A 398 21.37 23.73 26.94
N PRO A 399 21.16 22.46 26.58
CA PRO A 399 22.18 21.41 26.72
C PRO A 399 23.36 21.61 25.78
N VAL A 400 24.51 21.15 26.23
CA VAL A 400 25.70 20.94 25.39
C VAL A 400 25.67 19.48 24.92
N PRO A 401 25.70 19.19 23.61
CA PRO A 401 25.65 17.81 23.12
C PRO A 401 26.79 16.95 23.68
N GLY A 402 26.45 15.76 24.19
CA GLY A 402 27.39 14.84 24.79
C GLY A 402 27.71 15.11 26.27
N GLU A 403 27.15 16.16 26.88
CA GLU A 403 27.33 16.51 28.29
C GLU A 403 26.03 16.31 29.08
N ASP A 404 26.14 16.14 30.40
CA ASP A 404 25.00 16.06 31.34
C ASP A 404 23.91 15.04 30.95
N GLY A 405 24.31 13.93 30.32
CA GLY A 405 23.42 12.83 29.91
C GLY A 405 22.72 13.07 28.56
N TRP A 406 22.94 14.21 27.93
CA TRP A 406 22.48 14.47 26.56
C TRP A 406 23.37 13.75 25.56
N SER A 407 22.77 13.21 24.50
CA SER A 407 23.50 12.55 23.43
C SER A 407 24.42 13.54 22.70
N PRO A 408 25.49 13.08 22.04
CA PRO A 408 26.06 13.81 20.91
C PRO A 408 24.96 14.17 19.90
N VAL A 409 25.25 15.08 18.97
CA VAL A 409 24.29 15.42 17.92
C VAL A 409 23.94 14.14 17.14
N VAL A 410 22.66 13.85 17.05
CA VAL A 410 22.07 12.76 16.27
C VAL A 410 21.41 13.41 15.06
N TRP A 411 21.69 12.87 13.88
CA TRP A 411 21.03 13.26 12.65
C TRP A 411 20.05 12.17 12.22
N PHE A 412 18.84 12.56 11.82
CA PHE A 412 17.80 11.67 11.31
C PHE A 412 17.52 11.91 9.82
N GLY A 413 17.53 10.84 9.03
CA GLY A 413 17.26 10.88 7.58
C GLY A 413 15.80 10.95 7.17
N HIS A 414 14.89 11.11 8.13
CA HIS A 414 13.49 11.39 7.82
C HIS A 414 12.85 12.39 8.80
N ASP A 415 11.77 13.06 8.37
CA ASP A 415 11.03 14.05 9.19
C ASP A 415 10.20 13.39 10.28
N LEU A 416 9.92 12.09 10.12
CA LEU A 416 9.47 11.21 11.19
C LEU A 416 10.71 10.80 11.99
N ILE A 417 10.90 11.43 13.15
CA ILE A 417 12.02 11.17 14.05
C ILE A 417 11.74 9.85 14.77
N ASP A 418 12.32 8.78 14.25
CA ASP A 418 12.15 7.40 14.71
C ASP A 418 13.04 7.13 15.94
N LEU A 419 12.44 7.26 17.12
CA LEU A 419 13.11 7.00 18.39
C LEU A 419 13.17 5.50 18.72
N ASP A 420 12.33 4.67 18.10
CA ASP A 420 12.45 3.22 18.22
C ASP A 420 13.76 2.73 17.65
N LYS A 421 14.11 3.17 16.44
CA LYS A 421 15.39 2.81 15.83
C LYS A 421 16.56 3.36 16.65
N GLN A 422 16.44 4.58 17.18
CA GLN A 422 17.49 5.22 17.94
C GLN A 422 17.77 4.53 19.29
N PHE A 423 16.74 4.02 19.96
CA PHE A 423 16.83 3.46 21.30
C PHE A 423 16.52 1.95 21.39
N ASP A 424 16.44 1.28 20.24
CA ASP A 424 16.17 -0.16 20.10
C ASP A 424 14.82 -0.59 20.72
N ASP A 425 13.72 0.01 20.21
CA ASP A 425 12.31 -0.32 20.52
C ASP A 425 11.97 -0.22 22.03
N PRO A 426 12.12 0.98 22.63
CA PRO A 426 11.91 1.16 24.05
C PRO A 426 10.42 1.23 24.41
N THR A 427 10.05 0.65 25.56
CA THR A 427 8.67 0.70 26.07
C THR A 427 8.57 1.47 27.38
N ASN A 428 7.40 2.05 27.65
CA ASN A 428 7.09 2.82 28.85
C ASN A 428 8.16 3.87 29.21
N SER A 429 8.58 4.63 28.20
CA SER A 429 9.70 5.56 28.28
C SER A 429 9.33 6.95 27.77
N ALA A 430 10.17 7.93 28.08
CA ALA A 430 10.12 9.27 27.51
C ALA A 430 11.51 9.72 27.07
N VAL A 431 11.54 10.52 26.01
CA VAL A 431 12.75 11.14 25.45
C VAL A 431 12.50 12.62 25.28
N TYR A 432 13.48 13.42 25.66
CA TYR A 432 13.55 14.84 25.33
C TYR A 432 14.48 15.03 24.14
N ALA A 433 14.05 15.76 23.13
CA ALA A 433 14.84 16.17 21.98
C ALA A 433 14.98 17.69 21.97
N TYR A 434 16.22 18.17 21.87
CA TYR A 434 16.54 19.60 21.88
C TYR A 434 17.28 20.01 20.60
N THR A 435 16.92 21.19 20.08
CA THR A 435 17.63 21.88 19.01
C THR A 435 17.39 23.38 19.10
N ASN A 436 18.21 24.18 18.43
CA ASN A 436 17.98 25.62 18.27
C ASN A 436 17.55 25.92 16.85
N PHE A 437 16.92 27.08 16.66
CA PHE A 437 16.76 27.64 15.34
C PHE A 437 16.83 29.15 15.35
N THR A 438 17.24 29.70 14.22
CA THR A 438 17.18 31.15 13.98
C THR A 438 15.97 31.48 13.13
N MET A 439 15.22 32.50 13.54
CA MET A 439 14.15 33.13 12.77
C MET A 439 14.66 34.47 12.23
N THR A 440 14.67 34.65 10.90
CA THR A 440 15.26 35.86 10.28
C THR A 440 14.39 37.10 10.50
N THR A 441 13.07 36.94 10.52
CA THR A 441 12.09 38.03 10.66
C THR A 441 10.95 37.59 11.57
N SER A 442 10.46 38.49 12.42
CA SER A 442 9.30 38.21 13.25
C SER A 442 8.06 38.10 12.37
N ASP A 443 7.36 36.97 12.38
CA ASP A 443 6.18 36.77 11.52
C ASP A 443 5.23 35.70 12.06
N SER A 444 4.02 35.66 11.48
CA SER A 444 3.08 34.57 11.64
C SER A 444 3.58 33.31 10.93
N VAL A 445 3.44 32.18 11.61
CA VAL A 445 3.85 30.85 11.13
C VAL A 445 2.73 29.85 11.32
N ARG A 446 2.87 28.67 10.71
CA ARG A 446 2.07 27.49 11.01
C ARG A 446 2.95 26.41 11.62
N PHE A 447 2.75 26.10 12.90
CA PHE A 447 3.42 24.96 13.51
C PHE A 447 2.75 23.66 13.10
N TRP A 448 3.54 22.70 12.63
CA TRP A 448 3.10 21.38 12.23
C TRP A 448 3.68 20.36 13.22
N PHE A 449 2.82 19.51 13.77
CA PHE A 449 3.21 18.46 14.73
C PHE A 449 2.68 17.10 14.29
N GLY A 450 3.40 16.05 14.70
CA GLY A 450 2.93 14.67 14.67
C GLY A 450 3.61 13.85 15.77
N SER A 451 2.87 12.90 16.33
CA SER A 451 3.36 11.92 17.30
C SER A 451 2.41 10.73 17.32
N ASP A 452 2.93 9.55 17.65
CA ASP A 452 2.12 8.36 17.92
C ASP A 452 1.46 8.48 19.31
N GLU A 453 2.25 8.55 20.38
CA GLU A 453 1.73 8.74 21.73
C GLU A 453 1.92 10.19 22.24
N GLU A 454 2.37 10.36 23.48
CA GLU A 454 2.43 11.64 24.18
C GLU A 454 3.46 12.56 23.54
N MET A 455 3.09 13.83 23.39
CA MET A 455 4.01 14.85 22.91
C MET A 455 3.81 16.14 23.69
N SER A 456 4.90 16.78 24.07
CA SER A 456 4.89 18.14 24.59
C SER A 456 5.99 18.94 23.90
N VAL A 457 5.68 20.15 23.49
CA VAL A 457 6.60 21.02 22.76
C VAL A 457 6.69 22.36 23.45
N TRP A 458 7.91 22.83 23.69
CA TRP A 458 8.19 24.14 24.24
C TRP A 458 9.04 24.95 23.27
N LEU A 459 8.70 26.23 23.16
CA LEU A 459 9.46 27.23 22.44
C LEU A 459 9.94 28.27 23.45
N ASP A 460 11.26 28.41 23.62
CA ASP A 460 11.88 29.29 24.62
C ASP A 460 11.45 29.10 26.08
N GLY A 461 10.86 27.94 26.40
CA GLY A 461 10.33 27.60 27.71
C GLY A 461 8.81 27.69 27.80
N ASP A 462 8.16 28.37 26.85
CA ASP A 462 6.71 28.47 26.78
C ASP A 462 6.12 27.21 26.15
N LEU A 463 5.13 26.60 26.81
CA LEU A 463 4.44 25.41 26.31
C LEU A 463 3.61 25.77 25.07
N LEU A 464 4.03 25.25 23.92
CA LEU A 464 3.42 25.48 22.62
C LEU A 464 2.32 24.45 22.31
N TYR A 465 2.57 23.18 22.62
CA TYR A 465 1.66 22.09 22.30
C TYR A 465 1.76 20.96 23.32
N GLU A 466 0.63 20.35 23.66
CA GLU A 466 0.58 19.15 24.49
C GLU A 466 -0.48 18.18 23.92
N HIS A 467 -0.09 16.92 23.76
CA HIS A 467 -0.98 15.81 23.50
C HIS A 467 -0.79 14.74 24.57
N LYS A 468 -1.92 14.26 25.08
CA LYS A 468 -2.00 13.11 26.00
C LYS A 468 -2.82 12.02 25.33
N GLY A 469 -2.35 10.79 25.42
CA GLY A 469 -3.03 9.62 24.85
C GLY A 469 -2.28 9.05 23.65
N ARG A 470 -2.97 8.14 22.95
CA ARG A 470 -2.45 7.38 21.83
C ARG A 470 -3.18 7.78 20.56
N ARG A 471 -2.45 7.88 19.46
CA ARG A 471 -2.92 8.09 18.10
C ARG A 471 -1.89 7.49 17.16
N ARG A 472 -2.14 7.50 15.85
CA ARG A 472 -1.12 7.12 14.86
C ARG A 472 -0.40 8.38 14.37
N HIS A 473 0.92 8.36 14.32
CA HIS A 473 1.67 9.48 13.75
C HIS A 473 1.33 9.70 12.28
N ARG A 474 1.17 10.97 11.89
CA ARG A 474 1.29 11.42 10.50
C ARG A 474 1.99 12.78 10.48
N LEU A 475 2.81 13.02 9.45
CA LEU A 475 3.45 14.30 9.23
C LEU A 475 2.40 15.42 9.08
N GLY A 476 2.51 16.44 9.93
CA GLY A 476 1.63 17.61 9.89
C GLY A 476 0.18 17.32 10.27
N MET A 477 -0.09 16.26 11.04
CA MET A 477 -1.44 15.90 11.49
C MET A 477 -2.09 16.97 12.38
N VAL A 478 -1.29 17.73 13.13
CA VAL A 478 -1.76 18.91 13.88
C VAL A 478 -1.10 20.15 13.31
N LYS A 479 -1.92 21.17 13.01
CA LYS A 479 -1.49 22.45 12.44
C LYS A 479 -2.00 23.59 13.31
N LEU A 480 -1.11 24.32 13.97
CA LEU A 480 -1.48 25.43 14.86
C LEU A 480 -0.93 26.77 14.36
N PRO A 481 -1.73 27.86 14.39
CA PRO A 481 -1.20 29.20 14.14
C PRO A 481 -0.19 29.56 15.21
N GLY A 482 0.86 30.26 14.79
CA GLY A 482 1.90 30.77 15.67
C GLY A 482 2.37 32.15 15.26
N TYR A 483 3.13 32.76 16.16
CA TYR A 483 3.95 33.93 15.89
C TYR A 483 5.32 33.67 16.52
N VAL A 484 6.38 33.89 15.76
CA VAL A 484 7.76 33.71 16.23
C VAL A 484 8.49 35.03 16.00
N GLU A 485 9.20 35.51 17.02
CA GLU A 485 9.99 36.74 16.92
C GLU A 485 11.25 36.51 16.05
N ALA A 486 11.88 37.57 15.56
CA ALA A 486 13.19 37.46 14.94
C ALA A 486 14.25 37.20 16.00
N GLY A 487 15.17 36.28 15.72
CA GLY A 487 16.26 35.96 16.62
C GLY A 487 16.51 34.48 16.77
N GLU A 488 17.23 34.14 17.82
CA GLU A 488 17.57 32.77 18.18
C GLU A 488 16.50 32.21 19.12
N HIS A 489 16.03 31.00 18.85
CA HIS A 489 14.99 30.32 19.61
C HIS A 489 15.41 28.91 19.99
N ARG A 490 14.96 28.47 21.17
CA ARG A 490 15.18 27.13 21.70
C ARG A 490 13.94 26.28 21.49
N LEU A 491 14.13 25.11 20.90
CA LEU A 491 13.07 24.12 20.70
C LEU A 491 13.35 22.90 21.58
N LEU A 492 12.40 22.57 22.45
CA LEU A 492 12.41 21.36 23.25
C LEU A 492 11.15 20.55 22.95
N VAL A 493 11.33 19.28 22.60
CA VAL A 493 10.26 18.32 22.41
C VAL A 493 10.41 17.22 23.44
N ARG A 494 9.32 16.81 24.07
CA ARG A 494 9.23 15.58 24.85
C ARG A 494 8.29 14.64 24.11
N ALA A 495 8.79 13.47 23.73
CA ALA A 495 7.97 12.37 23.24
C ALA A 495 7.88 11.30 24.35
N GLY A 496 6.67 10.84 24.65
CA GLY A 496 6.44 9.79 25.64
C GLY A 496 5.75 8.59 24.99
N GLN A 497 6.23 7.40 25.29
CA GLN A 497 5.75 6.16 24.72
C GLN A 497 5.37 5.14 25.78
N GLY A 498 4.19 4.54 25.62
CA GLY A 498 3.76 3.35 26.35
C GLY A 498 4.23 2.08 25.67
N ARG A 499 3.73 1.82 24.45
CA ARG A 499 4.03 0.62 23.64
C ARG A 499 3.45 0.79 22.22
N GLY A 500 4.24 0.49 21.19
CA GLY A 500 3.92 0.75 19.78
C GLY A 500 5.07 1.50 19.11
N ASP A 501 4.78 2.27 18.06
CA ASP A 501 5.75 3.11 17.38
C ASP A 501 6.15 4.32 18.26
N PHE A 502 7.44 4.65 18.35
CA PHE A 502 7.97 5.76 19.12
C PHE A 502 8.58 6.80 18.21
N ASP A 503 7.74 7.73 17.77
CA ASP A 503 8.18 8.77 16.85
C ASP A 503 7.47 10.10 17.07
N PHE A 504 8.08 11.15 16.52
CA PHE A 504 7.49 12.49 16.47
C PHE A 504 7.94 13.25 15.23
N SER A 505 7.26 14.35 14.93
CA SER A 505 7.67 15.32 13.90
C SER A 505 7.31 16.74 14.33
N PHE A 506 8.12 17.70 13.90
CA PHE A 506 7.90 19.13 14.14
C PHE A 506 8.38 19.92 12.93
N ASN A 507 7.60 20.91 12.50
CA ASN A 507 8.06 21.90 11.53
C ASN A 507 7.41 23.27 11.77
N ILE A 508 8.14 24.32 11.41
CA ILE A 508 7.69 25.71 11.37
C ILE A 508 7.46 26.05 9.91
N CYS A 509 6.19 26.07 9.51
CA CYS A 509 5.80 26.24 8.12
C CYS A 509 5.35 27.67 7.82
N GLU A 510 5.33 28.02 6.54
CA GLU A 510 4.59 29.19 6.06
C GLU A 510 3.12 29.14 6.53
N PRO A 511 2.49 30.29 6.83
CA PRO A 511 1.10 30.36 7.28
C PRO A 511 0.10 30.18 6.11
N ILE A 512 0.29 29.11 5.33
CA ILE A 512 -0.52 28.75 4.16
C ILE A 512 -1.20 27.42 4.48
N ASP A 513 -2.52 27.39 4.39
CA ASP A 513 -3.31 26.20 4.69
C ASP A 513 -3.77 25.45 3.42
N ASP A 514 -3.73 26.11 2.26
CA ASP A 514 -4.05 25.50 0.96
C ASP A 514 -3.14 24.31 0.67
N VAL A 515 -3.74 23.12 0.51
CA VAL A 515 -3.03 21.86 0.30
C VAL A 515 -2.14 21.84 -0.95
N LEU A 516 -2.46 22.66 -1.94
CA LEU A 516 -1.64 22.78 -3.14
C LEU A 516 -0.32 23.53 -2.89
N TYR A 517 -0.18 24.24 -1.77
CA TYR A 517 0.93 25.16 -1.53
C TYR A 517 1.53 25.09 -0.12
N HIS A 518 0.88 24.39 0.81
CA HIS A 518 1.24 24.41 2.22
C HIS A 518 2.50 23.60 2.55
N GLY A 519 2.93 23.73 3.80
CA GLY A 519 3.90 22.82 4.42
C GLY A 519 5.36 23.11 4.12
N ASN A 520 5.71 24.03 3.22
CA ASN A 520 7.08 24.54 3.13
C ASN A 520 7.53 25.06 4.50
N ARG A 521 8.77 24.75 4.91
CA ARG A 521 9.38 25.41 6.06
C ARG A 521 9.35 26.91 5.82
N TYR A 522 9.05 27.69 6.85
CA TYR A 522 9.08 29.14 6.78
C TYR A 522 10.47 29.60 6.27
N PRO A 523 10.54 30.40 5.19
CA PRO A 523 11.80 30.82 4.60
C PRO A 523 12.75 31.50 5.61
N GLY A 524 13.99 31.04 5.65
CA GLY A 524 15.01 31.58 6.56
C GLY A 524 15.00 31.00 7.98
N VAL A 525 14.13 30.03 8.29
CA VAL A 525 14.26 29.19 9.49
C VAL A 525 15.40 28.21 9.29
N ARG A 526 16.40 28.26 10.17
CA ARG A 526 17.55 27.33 10.15
C ARG A 526 17.72 26.66 11.50
N TYR A 527 17.59 25.34 11.52
CA TYR A 527 17.83 24.52 12.70
C TYR A 527 19.32 24.22 12.86
N HIS A 528 19.82 24.21 14.09
CA HIS A 528 21.20 23.88 14.41
C HIS A 528 21.38 23.55 15.90
N ILE A 529 22.51 22.93 16.24
CA ILE A 529 22.88 22.62 17.63
C ILE A 529 24.30 23.11 17.92
N GLY A 530 24.42 24.08 18.83
CA GLY A 530 25.70 24.66 19.25
C GLY A 530 26.46 25.41 18.14
N PRO A 531 27.69 25.88 18.41
CA PRO A 531 28.57 26.43 17.38
C PRO A 531 29.01 25.31 16.42
N ALA A 532 28.84 25.55 15.12
CA ALA A 532 29.08 24.59 14.04
C ALA A 532 30.45 23.88 14.17
N GLY A 533 30.46 22.56 14.39
CA GLY A 533 31.71 21.78 14.42
C GLY A 533 31.68 20.40 15.08
N SER A 534 30.61 20.02 15.80
CA SER A 534 30.54 18.67 16.40
C SER A 534 30.12 17.62 15.36
N PRO A 535 30.86 16.50 15.19
CA PRO A 535 30.45 15.44 14.28
C PRO A 535 29.16 14.79 14.79
N ALA A 536 28.07 14.91 14.02
CA ALA A 536 26.82 14.24 14.34
C ALA A 536 26.86 12.76 13.92
N MET A 537 26.29 11.88 14.74
CA MET A 537 26.08 10.48 14.40
C MET A 537 24.89 10.39 13.43
N LEU A 538 25.11 9.77 12.26
CA LEU A 538 24.10 9.58 11.22
C LEU A 538 23.23 8.37 11.57
N VAL A 539 21.92 8.56 11.71
CA VAL A 539 20.94 7.47 11.76
C VAL A 539 20.33 7.36 10.36
N VAL A 540 20.84 6.40 9.58
CA VAL A 540 20.34 6.09 8.23
C VAL A 540 18.93 5.52 8.34
N ALA A 541 17.99 5.92 7.49
CA ALA A 541 16.70 5.25 7.38
C ALA A 541 16.87 3.92 6.62
N ASP A 542 16.35 2.81 7.16
CA ASP A 542 16.38 1.54 6.40
C ASP A 542 15.14 1.49 5.50
N ASP A 543 15.32 1.06 4.25
CA ASP A 543 14.24 0.62 3.37
C ASP A 543 13.62 -0.63 4.00
N VAL A 544 12.55 -0.45 4.77
CA VAL A 544 11.61 -1.54 5.02
C VAL A 544 10.87 -1.68 3.71
N GLY A 545 11.29 -2.65 2.88
CA GLY A 545 10.58 -2.98 1.65
C GLY A 545 9.11 -3.19 1.96
N ASP A 546 8.31 -2.17 1.68
CA ASP A 546 6.88 -2.15 1.85
C ASP A 546 6.31 -3.03 0.73
N ASP A 547 5.95 -4.25 1.06
CA ASP A 547 5.41 -5.23 0.13
C ASP A 547 3.94 -4.98 -0.18
N GLY A 548 3.60 -3.73 -0.54
CA GLY A 548 2.41 -3.38 -1.31
C GLY A 548 1.10 -3.98 -0.81
N SER A 549 0.92 -4.13 0.50
CA SER A 549 -0.35 -4.56 1.06
C SER A 549 -0.88 -3.50 2.01
N GLU A 550 -1.72 -2.61 1.45
CA GLU A 550 -2.73 -1.92 2.25
C GLU A 550 -3.47 -2.98 3.08
N ARG A 551 -3.43 -2.89 4.42
CA ARG A 551 -4.50 -3.41 5.30
C ARG A 551 -4.35 -3.03 6.79
N ASN A 552 -5.37 -2.30 7.23
CA ASN A 552 -6.24 -2.47 8.40
C ASN A 552 -5.68 -2.71 9.81
N GLU A 553 -5.96 -1.70 10.65
CA GLU A 553 -6.40 -1.72 12.06
C GLU A 553 -5.95 -2.89 12.95
N TYR A 554 -5.06 -2.54 13.89
CA TYR A 554 -4.77 -3.29 15.11
C TYR A 554 -6.06 -3.57 15.92
N ASN A 555 -6.58 -4.79 15.88
CA ASN A 555 -7.53 -5.25 16.90
C ASN A 555 -6.78 -5.71 18.15
N ALA A 556 -6.18 -4.75 18.86
CA ALA A 556 -5.55 -4.99 20.16
C ALA A 556 -6.62 -5.05 21.26
N SER A 557 -7.05 -6.26 21.64
CA SER A 557 -7.58 -6.48 22.99
C SER A 557 -6.42 -6.62 23.97
N THR A 558 -6.43 -5.78 25.00
CA THR A 558 -5.33 -5.63 25.96
C THR A 558 -5.39 -6.71 27.04
N ILE A 559 -4.56 -7.75 26.96
CA ILE A 559 -3.99 -8.29 28.20
C ILE A 559 -3.16 -7.15 28.80
N ASP A 560 -3.47 -6.78 30.05
CA ASP A 560 -2.60 -5.92 30.84
C ASP A 560 -1.34 -6.73 31.18
N LEU A 561 -0.27 -6.51 30.40
CA LEU A 561 1.02 -7.21 30.53
C LEU A 561 1.83 -6.61 31.69
N THR A 562 1.22 -6.54 32.87
CA THR A 562 1.85 -6.02 34.09
C THR A 562 1.86 -7.12 35.15
N ASP A 563 2.78 -8.08 35.00
CA ASP A 563 3.56 -8.63 36.12
C ASP A 563 4.50 -9.74 35.61
N PRO A 564 5.82 -9.67 35.85
CA PRO A 564 6.77 -10.68 35.40
C PRO A 564 6.73 -11.94 36.27
N LEU A 565 6.52 -13.10 35.65
CA LEU A 565 7.00 -14.38 36.19
C LEU A 565 8.43 -14.63 35.69
N VAL A 566 9.26 -15.18 36.58
CA VAL A 566 10.72 -15.34 36.42
C VAL A 566 11.05 -16.18 35.18
N ALA A 567 11.47 -15.55 34.08
CA ALA A 567 12.09 -16.23 32.95
C ALA A 567 13.56 -16.56 33.28
N SER A 568 13.96 -17.82 33.11
CA SER A 568 15.37 -18.21 33.25
C SER A 568 16.11 -17.94 31.95
N ARG A 569 17.14 -17.08 32.00
CA ARG A 569 18.06 -16.85 30.87
C ARG A 569 19.09 -17.97 30.86
N THR A 570 19.10 -18.78 29.81
CA THR A 570 20.09 -19.86 29.63
C THR A 570 21.36 -19.37 28.92
N ALA A 571 21.29 -18.25 28.19
CA ALA A 571 22.40 -17.52 27.56
C ALA A 571 22.00 -16.04 27.32
N PRO A 572 22.92 -15.13 26.93
CA PRO A 572 22.63 -13.70 26.73
C PRO A 572 21.49 -13.44 25.73
N ASP A 573 21.47 -14.20 24.63
CA ASP A 573 20.54 -14.04 23.50
C ASP A 573 19.65 -15.28 23.29
N THR A 574 19.37 -16.03 24.35
CA THR A 574 18.47 -17.20 24.31
C THR A 574 17.46 -17.15 25.45
N ILE A 575 16.18 -17.18 25.08
CA ILE A 575 15.04 -17.24 25.99
C ILE A 575 14.41 -18.62 25.84
N ILE A 576 14.17 -19.30 26.95
CA ILE A 576 13.43 -20.56 27.00
C ILE A 576 12.45 -20.50 28.17
N VAL A 577 11.20 -20.88 27.91
CA VAL A 577 10.16 -21.10 28.93
C VAL A 577 10.03 -22.61 29.14
N ASP A 578 10.42 -23.09 30.32
CA ASP A 578 10.40 -24.52 30.64
C ASP A 578 9.00 -25.01 31.03
N GLY A 579 8.71 -26.30 30.78
CA GLY A 579 7.48 -26.97 31.25
C GLY A 579 6.26 -26.86 30.34
N ILE A 580 6.45 -26.48 29.07
CA ILE A 580 5.38 -26.37 28.06
C ILE A 580 5.42 -27.58 27.12
N ASP A 581 4.39 -28.42 27.15
CA ASP A 581 4.22 -29.59 26.27
C ASP A 581 2.76 -29.70 25.79
N PRO A 582 2.37 -28.92 24.77
CA PRO A 582 0.99 -28.89 24.31
C PRO A 582 0.66 -30.14 23.49
N SER A 583 -0.51 -30.70 23.75
CA SER A 583 -1.07 -31.86 23.07
C SER A 583 -1.93 -31.51 21.84
N SER A 584 -2.39 -30.25 21.72
CA SER A 584 -3.18 -29.76 20.59
C SER A 584 -2.33 -29.09 19.50
N ASP A 585 -2.70 -29.24 18.23
CA ASP A 585 -2.16 -28.48 17.08
C ASP A 585 -3.21 -27.56 16.42
N GLU A 586 -4.39 -27.44 17.02
CA GLU A 586 -5.48 -26.54 16.61
C GLU A 586 -5.40 -25.23 17.41
N LEU A 587 -5.56 -24.07 16.76
CA LEU A 587 -5.38 -22.75 17.40
C LEU A 587 -6.14 -22.60 18.73
N LEU A 588 -7.45 -22.87 18.73
CA LEU A 588 -8.27 -22.74 19.93
C LEU A 588 -7.88 -23.76 21.01
N GLY A 589 -7.50 -24.98 20.60
CA GLY A 589 -7.05 -26.01 21.52
C GLY A 589 -5.75 -25.63 22.23
N LEU A 590 -4.79 -25.10 21.47
CA LEU A 590 -3.54 -24.55 21.98
C LEU A 590 -3.77 -23.41 22.96
N LEU A 591 -4.60 -22.43 22.61
CA LEU A 591 -4.89 -21.29 23.48
C LEU A 591 -5.57 -21.72 24.80
N LEU A 592 -6.49 -22.69 24.74
CA LEU A 592 -7.16 -23.24 25.93
C LEU A 592 -6.19 -24.04 26.81
N GLU A 593 -5.31 -24.84 26.21
CA GLU A 593 -4.30 -25.65 26.91
C GLU A 593 -3.27 -24.76 27.61
N LEU A 594 -2.74 -23.75 26.91
CA LEU A 594 -1.80 -22.77 27.46
C LEU A 594 -2.43 -21.87 28.52
N ALA A 595 -3.74 -21.63 28.45
CA ALA A 595 -4.50 -20.95 29.49
C ALA A 595 -4.86 -21.85 30.68
N HIS A 596 -4.40 -23.11 30.71
CA HIS A 596 -4.69 -24.09 31.77
C HIS A 596 -6.20 -24.33 32.00
N PHE A 597 -6.98 -24.45 30.92
CA PHE A 597 -8.34 -24.98 31.02
C PHE A 597 -8.31 -26.50 31.15
N ASP A 598 -8.93 -27.04 32.22
CA ASP A 598 -9.06 -28.48 32.42
C ASP A 598 -9.85 -29.12 31.24
N SER A 599 -9.23 -30.12 30.59
CA SER A 599 -9.75 -30.94 29.47
C SER A 599 -11.04 -30.44 28.80
N VAL A 600 -10.92 -29.48 27.88
CA VAL A 600 -12.03 -29.08 27.00
C VAL A 600 -12.26 -30.19 25.97
N ASP A 601 -13.53 -30.57 25.73
CA ASP A 601 -13.87 -31.60 24.75
C ASP A 601 -13.32 -31.22 23.36
N ALA A 602 -12.47 -32.09 22.80
CA ALA A 602 -11.83 -31.87 21.50
C ALA A 602 -12.85 -31.72 20.36
N GLN A 603 -14.04 -32.34 20.45
CA GLN A 603 -15.10 -32.17 19.45
C GLN A 603 -15.68 -30.75 19.48
N LEU A 604 -15.71 -30.15 20.66
CA LEU A 604 -16.20 -28.80 20.90
C LEU A 604 -15.19 -27.74 20.44
N VAL A 605 -13.89 -27.93 20.70
CA VAL A 605 -12.82 -27.07 20.14
C VAL A 605 -12.86 -27.08 18.61
N ARG A 606 -13.00 -28.28 18.02
CA ARG A 606 -13.17 -28.45 16.57
C ARG A 606 -14.43 -27.76 16.06
N ALA A 607 -15.54 -27.83 16.79
CA ALA A 607 -16.76 -27.12 16.41
C ALA A 607 -16.53 -25.60 16.42
N MET A 608 -15.89 -25.03 17.42
CA MET A 608 -15.64 -23.58 17.44
C MET A 608 -14.62 -23.11 16.39
N GLY A 609 -13.63 -23.94 16.06
CA GLY A 609 -12.57 -23.60 15.12
C GLY A 609 -12.92 -23.77 13.64
N ASN A 610 -13.96 -24.55 13.29
CA ASN A 610 -14.24 -24.96 11.90
C ASN A 610 -15.50 -24.33 11.29
N ARG A 611 -15.97 -23.18 11.82
CA ARG A 611 -17.10 -22.41 11.25
C ARG A 611 -18.38 -23.25 10.96
N PRO A 612 -18.87 -24.07 11.90
CA PRO A 612 -19.95 -25.03 11.67
C PRO A 612 -21.29 -24.38 11.33
N PHE A 613 -21.44 -23.09 11.63
CA PHE A 613 -22.67 -22.31 11.47
C PHE A 613 -22.59 -21.24 10.38
N SER A 614 -21.42 -20.99 9.79
CA SER A 614 -21.29 -20.05 8.67
C SER A 614 -21.98 -20.63 7.42
N LEU A 615 -22.61 -19.76 6.63
CA LEU A 615 -23.18 -20.05 5.31
C LEU A 615 -23.21 -18.82 4.40
N ALA A 616 -22.32 -18.75 3.43
CA ALA A 616 -22.40 -17.75 2.37
C ALA A 616 -23.29 -18.25 1.24
N TYR A 617 -23.81 -17.32 0.45
CA TYR A 617 -24.37 -17.66 -0.86
C TYR A 617 -23.35 -18.40 -1.73
N GLY A 618 -23.77 -19.54 -2.29
CA GLY A 618 -22.92 -20.47 -3.04
C GLY A 618 -22.61 -20.09 -4.49
N GLY A 619 -23.27 -19.05 -5.02
CA GLY A 619 -22.97 -18.44 -6.33
C GLY A 619 -23.35 -19.27 -7.57
N ARG A 620 -23.18 -18.66 -8.76
CA ARG A 620 -23.46 -19.22 -10.09
C ARG A 620 -22.17 -19.58 -10.86
N GLY A 621 -21.15 -20.15 -10.19
CA GLY A 621 -19.92 -20.62 -10.85
C GLY A 621 -18.60 -20.28 -10.12
N ARG A 622 -17.62 -19.73 -10.84
CA ARG A 622 -16.30 -19.30 -10.29
C ARG A 622 -16.41 -18.23 -9.19
N GLU A 623 -17.60 -17.67 -9.00
CA GLU A 623 -18.01 -16.73 -7.96
C GLU A 623 -18.04 -17.30 -6.53
N SER A 624 -17.90 -18.62 -6.36
CA SER A 624 -17.87 -19.32 -5.05
C SER A 624 -16.79 -18.82 -4.06
N ARG A 625 -16.00 -17.83 -4.45
CA ARG A 625 -15.08 -17.08 -3.58
C ARG A 625 -15.83 -15.91 -2.95
N THR A 626 -16.74 -16.25 -2.04
CA THR A 626 -17.25 -15.34 -1.02
C THR A 626 -16.14 -15.12 0.02
N PRO A 627 -15.99 -13.92 0.60
CA PRO A 627 -15.05 -13.69 1.69
C PRO A 627 -15.20 -14.76 2.77
N PRO A 628 -14.08 -15.29 3.29
CA PRO A 628 -14.14 -16.11 4.48
C PRO A 628 -14.81 -15.30 5.60
N TYR A 629 -15.80 -15.89 6.26
CA TYR A 629 -16.46 -15.22 7.35
C TYR A 629 -16.86 -16.20 8.45
N GLY A 630 -16.82 -15.68 9.67
CA GLY A 630 -17.10 -16.41 10.89
C GLY A 630 -17.19 -15.41 12.03
N PRO A 631 -17.29 -15.89 13.29
CA PRO A 631 -17.32 -14.98 14.42
C PRO A 631 -16.05 -14.14 14.47
N ASP A 632 -16.20 -12.90 14.93
CA ASP A 632 -15.06 -12.11 15.42
C ASP A 632 -14.26 -12.96 16.41
N PHE A 633 -12.98 -13.17 16.10
CA PHE A 633 -12.15 -14.12 16.84
C PHE A 633 -11.89 -13.64 18.27
N SER A 634 -11.79 -12.33 18.43
CA SER A 634 -11.71 -11.64 19.71
C SER A 634 -12.91 -11.96 20.61
N ARG A 635 -14.12 -11.78 20.09
CA ARG A 635 -15.37 -12.10 20.78
C ARG A 635 -15.51 -13.60 21.08
N LEU A 636 -15.04 -14.46 20.18
CA LEU A 636 -15.00 -15.91 20.38
C LEU A 636 -14.13 -16.29 21.59
N LEU A 637 -12.94 -15.69 21.73
CA LEU A 637 -12.05 -15.90 22.87
C LEU A 637 -12.64 -15.30 24.16
N GLY A 638 -13.26 -14.12 24.06
CA GLY A 638 -13.99 -13.51 25.18
C GLY A 638 -15.12 -14.41 25.71
N TRP A 639 -15.90 -15.05 24.83
CA TRP A 639 -16.92 -16.02 25.25
C TRP A 639 -16.34 -17.26 25.93
N LEU A 640 -15.13 -17.68 25.55
CA LEU A 640 -14.41 -18.77 26.20
C LEU A 640 -13.85 -18.37 27.57
N GLY A 641 -14.00 -17.10 27.98
CA GLY A 641 -13.43 -16.59 29.22
C GLY A 641 -11.90 -16.47 29.17
N LEU A 642 -11.35 -16.29 27.96
CA LEU A 642 -9.92 -16.05 27.75
C LEU A 642 -9.68 -14.54 27.71
N GLU A 643 -8.64 -14.11 28.43
CA GLU A 643 -7.98 -12.83 28.16
C GLU A 643 -6.88 -13.12 27.13
N TYR A 644 -6.77 -12.31 26.10
CA TYR A 644 -5.91 -12.63 24.96
C TYR A 644 -5.34 -11.37 24.31
N ALA A 645 -4.17 -11.53 23.69
CA ALA A 645 -3.52 -10.56 22.84
C ALA A 645 -3.30 -11.20 21.47
N VAL A 646 -3.63 -10.47 20.40
CA VAL A 646 -3.49 -10.93 19.02
C VAL A 646 -2.64 -9.92 18.27
N TYR A 647 -1.64 -10.42 17.55
CA TYR A 647 -0.76 -9.65 16.68
C TYR A 647 -0.76 -10.34 15.32
N TYR A 648 -1.05 -9.62 14.25
CA TYR A 648 -0.92 -10.13 12.89
C TYR A 648 -0.81 -8.96 11.91
N GLY A 649 -0.33 -9.20 10.70
CA GLY A 649 -0.19 -8.19 9.64
C GLY A 649 1.13 -7.42 9.67
N SER A 650 2.03 -7.69 10.62
CA SER A 650 3.23 -6.89 10.87
C SER A 650 4.50 -7.36 10.13
N GLY A 651 4.43 -8.40 9.28
CA GLY A 651 5.61 -9.00 8.68
C GLY A 651 6.44 -9.84 9.65
N SER A 652 7.40 -10.62 9.13
CA SER A 652 8.16 -11.59 9.92
C SER A 652 9.07 -10.95 10.96
N ARG A 653 9.66 -9.78 10.68
CA ARG A 653 10.61 -9.11 11.58
C ARG A 653 9.93 -8.62 12.86
N GLU A 654 8.83 -7.90 12.74
CA GLU A 654 8.05 -7.33 13.84
C GLU A 654 7.37 -8.43 14.66
N SER A 655 6.90 -9.49 13.99
CA SER A 655 6.39 -10.68 14.67
C SER A 655 7.49 -11.40 15.45
N LEU A 656 8.70 -11.53 14.92
CA LEU A 656 9.82 -12.15 15.66
C LEU A 656 10.24 -11.31 16.89
N LYS A 657 10.25 -9.98 16.79
CA LYS A 657 10.44 -9.09 17.95
C LYS A 657 9.36 -9.31 19.01
N THR A 658 8.11 -9.39 18.58
CA THR A 658 6.96 -9.63 19.47
C THR A 658 7.07 -10.98 20.17
N ILE A 659 7.49 -12.04 19.47
CA ILE A 659 7.75 -13.36 20.06
C ILE A 659 8.81 -13.26 21.16
N GLN A 660 9.94 -12.60 20.87
CA GLN A 660 11.03 -12.41 21.83
C GLN A 660 10.54 -11.70 23.10
N GLY A 661 9.78 -10.61 22.93
CA GLY A 661 9.23 -9.83 24.04
C GLY A 661 8.22 -10.60 24.89
N LEU A 662 7.34 -11.38 24.27
CA LEU A 662 6.35 -12.21 24.97
C LEU A 662 7.02 -13.34 25.77
N LEU A 663 7.99 -14.03 25.18
CA LEU A 663 8.77 -15.06 25.86
C LEU A 663 9.60 -14.50 27.02
N ALA A 664 10.20 -13.31 26.86
CA ALA A 664 10.94 -12.64 27.92
C ALA A 664 10.08 -12.32 29.15
N GLN A 665 8.78 -12.14 28.94
CA GLN A 665 7.78 -11.88 29.97
C GLN A 665 7.12 -13.17 30.51
N GLY A 666 7.54 -14.34 30.03
CA GLY A 666 7.00 -15.64 30.44
C GLY A 666 5.70 -16.05 29.75
N TYR A 667 5.27 -15.32 28.71
CA TYR A 667 4.15 -15.72 27.88
C TYR A 667 4.59 -16.68 26.79
N VAL A 668 3.70 -17.61 26.43
CA VAL A 668 3.92 -18.59 25.37
C VAL A 668 3.09 -18.18 24.15
N PRO A 669 3.69 -17.54 23.13
CA PRO A 669 2.96 -17.19 21.92
C PRO A 669 2.64 -18.42 21.07
N VAL A 670 1.49 -18.37 20.41
CA VAL A 670 1.02 -19.37 19.44
C VAL A 670 1.05 -18.73 18.05
N THR A 671 1.61 -19.46 17.08
CA THR A 671 1.72 -19.02 15.69
C THR A 671 1.36 -20.16 14.74
N SER A 672 1.10 -19.88 13.47
CA SER A 672 0.88 -20.96 12.50
C SER A 672 2.20 -21.66 12.17
N THR A 673 2.13 -22.94 11.82
CA THR A 673 3.29 -23.67 11.30
C THR A 673 3.83 -22.92 10.09
N MET A 674 5.11 -22.56 10.13
CA MET A 674 5.83 -21.74 9.13
C MET A 674 6.09 -22.51 7.82
N GLU A 675 5.09 -23.27 7.36
CA GLU A 675 5.15 -23.97 6.08
C GLU A 675 4.73 -23.01 4.97
N ARG A 676 5.68 -22.74 4.06
CA ARG A 676 5.48 -22.01 2.82
C ARG A 676 4.17 -22.46 2.17
N SER A 677 3.24 -21.53 1.89
CA SER A 677 2.11 -21.86 1.03
C SER A 677 2.68 -22.10 -0.38
N ARG A 678 3.07 -23.34 -0.70
CA ARG A 678 3.20 -23.75 -2.09
C ARG A 678 1.85 -23.43 -2.70
N ARG A 679 1.80 -22.49 -3.64
CA ARG A 679 0.62 -22.22 -4.49
C ARG A 679 0.21 -23.53 -5.17
N ARG A 680 -0.56 -24.37 -4.48
CA ARG A 680 -1.24 -25.50 -5.09
C ARG A 680 -2.40 -24.91 -5.85
N ARG A 681 -2.30 -24.98 -7.17
CA ARG A 681 -3.26 -24.41 -8.13
C ARG A 681 -4.69 -24.94 -7.94
N PHE A 682 -4.90 -26.05 -7.21
CA PHE A 682 -6.22 -26.68 -7.02
C PHE A 682 -6.32 -27.48 -5.70
N GLY A 683 -6.29 -26.81 -4.55
CA GLY A 683 -6.63 -27.44 -3.27
C GLY A 683 -7.33 -26.42 -2.37
N GLY A 684 -8.49 -26.80 -1.82
CA GLY A 684 -9.21 -25.96 -0.87
C GLY A 684 -8.37 -25.61 0.36
N PRO A 685 -8.81 -24.64 1.20
CA PRO A 685 -8.06 -24.24 2.38
C PRO A 685 -7.89 -25.45 3.32
N GLN A 686 -6.69 -26.01 3.39
CA GLN A 686 -6.31 -26.82 4.54
C GLN A 686 -6.20 -25.86 5.73
N ALA A 687 -6.80 -26.23 6.85
CA ALA A 687 -6.63 -25.49 8.11
C ALA A 687 -5.14 -25.39 8.42
N SER A 688 -4.66 -24.18 8.71
CA SER A 688 -3.29 -23.98 9.20
C SER A 688 -3.11 -24.82 10.45
N LYS A 689 -2.01 -25.59 10.52
CA LYS A 689 -1.57 -26.12 11.81
C LYS A 689 -1.00 -24.98 12.63
N TRP A 690 -1.18 -25.04 13.94
CA TRP A 690 -0.69 -24.02 14.87
C TRP A 690 0.32 -24.65 15.84
N MET A 691 1.22 -23.84 16.36
CA MET A 691 2.26 -24.27 17.29
C MET A 691 2.50 -23.21 18.36
N ALA A 692 2.74 -23.67 19.59
CA ALA A 692 3.24 -22.84 20.67
C ALA A 692 4.77 -22.67 20.55
N ILE A 693 5.25 -21.49 20.90
CA ILE A 693 6.66 -21.14 20.91
C ILE A 693 7.10 -21.05 22.37
N ASP A 694 8.09 -21.87 22.76
CA ASP A 694 8.64 -21.90 24.11
C ASP A 694 10.10 -21.44 24.17
N GLY A 695 10.65 -20.98 23.04
CA GLY A 695 12.01 -20.49 23.02
C GLY A 695 12.32 -19.59 21.83
N PHE A 696 13.34 -18.76 22.01
CA PHE A 696 13.85 -17.83 21.04
C PHE A 696 15.36 -17.75 21.21
N ARG A 697 16.13 -17.79 20.12
CA ARG A 697 17.57 -17.54 20.15
C ARG A 697 18.02 -16.78 18.93
N ARG A 698 19.08 -16.01 19.12
CA ARG A 698 19.75 -15.26 18.05
C ARG A 698 21.22 -15.66 17.98
N ASP A 699 21.71 -15.94 16.77
CA ASP A 699 23.12 -16.15 16.46
C ASP A 699 23.48 -15.31 15.22
N GLY A 700 24.07 -14.13 15.45
CA GLY A 700 24.28 -13.12 14.41
C GLY A 700 22.94 -12.63 13.82
N ASP A 701 22.77 -12.82 12.51
CA ASP A 701 21.56 -12.45 11.77
C ASP A 701 20.52 -13.58 11.72
N ILE A 702 20.86 -14.77 12.26
CA ILE A 702 19.96 -15.93 12.25
C ILE A 702 19.09 -15.87 13.51
N ILE A 703 17.77 -15.77 13.29
CA ILE A 703 16.76 -15.86 14.33
C ILE A 703 16.12 -17.25 14.28
N GLU A 704 16.10 -17.93 15.42
CA GLU A 704 15.42 -19.21 15.57
C GLU A 704 14.40 -19.17 16.72
N ILE A 705 13.24 -19.76 16.46
CA ILE A 705 12.20 -20.00 17.46
C ILE A 705 12.14 -21.48 17.83
N ARG A 706 11.75 -21.81 19.05
CA ARG A 706 11.63 -23.20 19.51
C ARG A 706 10.17 -23.61 19.62
N GLN A 707 9.83 -24.72 18.97
CA GLN A 707 8.53 -25.35 19.10
C GLN A 707 8.39 -26.04 20.46
N ALA A 708 7.36 -25.65 21.22
CA ALA A 708 7.03 -26.26 22.50
C ALA A 708 6.66 -27.74 22.35
N GLY A 709 6.97 -28.56 23.37
CA GLY A 709 6.79 -30.02 23.38
C GLY A 709 7.76 -30.80 22.49
N ALA A 710 7.99 -30.35 21.24
CA ALA A 710 8.92 -30.99 20.32
C ALA A 710 10.39 -30.61 20.59
N GLY A 711 10.65 -29.47 21.26
CA GLY A 711 11.99 -28.96 21.52
C GLY A 711 12.79 -28.59 20.27
N ARG A 712 12.11 -28.48 19.12
CA ARG A 712 12.71 -28.28 17.79
C ARG A 712 12.91 -26.78 17.54
N TRP A 713 14.14 -26.38 17.23
CA TRP A 713 14.45 -25.03 16.75
C TRP A 713 14.09 -24.89 15.26
N LEU A 714 13.51 -23.76 14.90
CA LEU A 714 13.05 -23.40 13.57
C LEU A 714 13.64 -22.04 13.21
N GLN A 715 14.42 -22.01 12.13
CA GLN A 715 14.89 -20.76 11.54
C GLN A 715 13.76 -20.09 10.78
N VAL A 716 13.63 -18.77 10.96
CA VAL A 716 12.61 -17.95 10.33
C VAL A 716 13.29 -16.94 9.42
N SER A 717 13.02 -17.02 8.13
CA SER A 717 13.69 -16.20 7.10
C SER A 717 12.74 -15.54 6.10
N GLU A 718 11.44 -15.81 6.22
CA GLU A 718 10.39 -15.32 5.31
C GLU A 718 9.09 -15.17 6.10
N ASP A 719 8.18 -14.36 5.57
CA ASP A 719 6.82 -14.21 6.07
C ASP A 719 6.02 -15.52 5.98
N TRP A 720 5.18 -15.78 7.00
CA TRP A 720 4.32 -16.96 7.08
C TRP A 720 2.85 -16.55 7.26
N VAL A 721 1.91 -17.41 6.88
CA VAL A 721 0.48 -17.09 6.90
C VAL A 721 -0.29 -18.09 7.76
N GLY A 722 -1.20 -17.60 8.61
CA GLY A 722 -2.13 -18.42 9.39
C GLY A 722 -3.57 -18.14 9.00
N THR A 723 -4.44 -19.15 9.08
CA THR A 723 -5.89 -18.99 8.87
C THR A 723 -6.60 -18.98 10.21
N LEU A 724 -7.24 -17.86 10.57
CA LEU A 724 -8.02 -17.73 11.80
C LEU A 724 -9.37 -18.49 11.70
N PRO A 725 -10.08 -18.73 12.83
CA PRO A 725 -11.40 -19.35 12.83
C PRO A 725 -12.48 -18.55 12.10
N SER A 726 -12.29 -17.24 11.88
CA SER A 726 -13.12 -16.46 10.95
C SER A 726 -12.97 -16.92 9.50
N GLY A 727 -11.86 -17.58 9.18
CA GLY A 727 -11.44 -17.97 7.85
C GLY A 727 -10.50 -16.96 7.19
N ASN A 728 -10.23 -15.83 7.86
CA ASN A 728 -9.29 -14.83 7.36
C ASN A 728 -7.87 -15.39 7.38
N ARG A 729 -7.12 -15.08 6.31
CA ARG A 729 -5.70 -15.39 6.22
C ARG A 729 -4.92 -14.18 6.68
N GLU A 730 -4.13 -14.37 7.72
CA GLU A 730 -3.37 -13.31 8.37
C GLU A 730 -1.87 -13.53 8.19
N ASN A 731 -1.13 -12.45 7.94
CA ASN A 731 0.33 -12.47 7.83
C ASN A 731 0.97 -12.52 9.22
N CYS A 732 1.99 -13.36 9.38
CA CYS A 732 2.79 -13.60 10.58
C CYS A 732 2.00 -13.57 11.91
N PRO A 733 0.91 -14.34 12.06
CA PRO A 733 0.00 -14.19 13.20
C PRO A 733 0.57 -14.77 14.50
N LEU A 734 0.48 -14.02 15.60
CA LEU A 734 0.91 -14.37 16.94
C LEU A 734 -0.21 -14.14 17.93
N LEU A 735 -0.42 -15.11 18.80
CA LEU A 735 -1.51 -15.08 19.76
C LEU A 735 -1.02 -15.50 21.13
N VAL A 736 -1.45 -14.79 22.17
CA VAL A 736 -1.27 -15.22 23.56
C VAL A 736 -2.65 -15.20 24.21
N ALA A 737 -2.96 -16.24 24.97
CA ALA A 737 -4.16 -16.28 25.79
C ALA A 737 -3.82 -16.73 27.21
N ARG A 738 -4.56 -16.20 28.18
CA ARG A 738 -4.59 -16.66 29.56
C ARG A 738 -6.03 -16.78 30.03
N ARG A 739 -6.24 -17.53 31.11
CA ARG A 739 -7.55 -17.66 31.73
C ARG A 739 -7.97 -16.35 32.38
N GLY A 740 -9.12 -15.82 31.96
CA GLY A 740 -9.76 -14.66 32.59
C GLY A 740 -10.54 -15.02 33.85
N SER A 741 -11.11 -14.01 34.51
CA SER A 741 -11.85 -14.18 35.76
C SER A 741 -13.25 -14.80 35.55
N GLY A 742 -13.34 -16.13 35.50
CA GLY A 742 -14.61 -16.87 35.58
C GLY A 742 -14.54 -18.32 35.06
N PRO A 743 -15.19 -19.31 35.70
CA PRO A 743 -15.26 -20.65 35.15
C PRO A 743 -16.27 -20.72 34.00
N LEU A 744 -15.82 -21.12 32.81
CA LEU A 744 -16.71 -21.46 31.70
C LEU A 744 -17.42 -22.79 32.03
N SER A 745 -18.71 -22.75 32.40
CA SER A 745 -19.47 -23.98 32.58
C SER A 745 -19.80 -24.62 31.22
N ALA A 746 -19.90 -25.95 31.15
CA ALA A 746 -20.36 -26.66 29.95
C ALA A 746 -21.72 -26.15 29.45
N THR A 747 -22.57 -25.65 30.36
CA THR A 747 -23.86 -25.04 30.01
C THR A 747 -23.69 -23.68 29.33
N ALA A 748 -22.84 -22.81 29.87
CA ALA A 748 -22.54 -21.49 29.30
C ALA A 748 -21.93 -21.61 27.90
N LEU A 749 -21.13 -22.65 27.66
CA LEU A 749 -20.53 -22.91 26.36
C LEU A 749 -21.55 -23.41 25.32
N VAL A 750 -22.48 -24.27 25.73
CA VAL A 750 -23.59 -24.68 24.87
C VAL A 750 -24.49 -23.48 24.52
N ASP A 751 -24.75 -22.59 25.49
CA ASP A 751 -25.51 -21.35 25.24
C ASP A 751 -24.76 -20.38 24.32
N THR A 752 -23.44 -20.30 24.46
CA THR A 752 -22.56 -19.51 23.57
C THR A 752 -22.63 -20.02 22.13
N LEU A 753 -22.49 -21.33 21.93
CA LEU A 753 -22.55 -21.91 20.58
C LEU A 753 -23.95 -21.84 19.98
N ALA A 754 -24.99 -21.95 20.81
CA ALA A 754 -26.35 -21.67 20.39
C ALA A 754 -26.51 -20.21 19.95
N ALA A 755 -26.02 -19.24 20.73
CA ALA A 755 -26.05 -17.82 20.38
C ALA A 755 -25.28 -17.53 19.08
N LEU A 756 -24.09 -18.12 18.92
CA LEU A 756 -23.28 -17.99 17.70
C LEU A 756 -24.01 -18.56 16.47
N ALA A 757 -24.65 -19.72 16.61
CA ALA A 757 -25.43 -20.32 15.54
C ALA A 757 -26.60 -19.44 15.11
N LEU A 758 -27.25 -18.76 16.08
CA LEU A 758 -28.33 -17.82 15.81
C LEU A 758 -27.86 -16.53 15.19
N GLU A 759 -26.71 -16.02 15.62
CA GLU A 759 -26.09 -14.83 15.07
C GLU A 759 -25.69 -15.06 13.61
N LEU A 760 -24.90 -16.10 13.33
CA LEU A 760 -24.46 -16.41 11.96
C LEU A 760 -25.62 -16.87 11.07
N GLY A 761 -26.58 -17.61 11.63
CA GLY A 761 -27.81 -17.99 10.93
C GLY A 761 -28.72 -16.81 10.64
N GLY A 762 -28.75 -15.79 11.50
CA GLY A 762 -29.55 -14.58 11.32
C GLY A 762 -28.84 -13.46 10.56
N ALA A 763 -27.53 -13.54 10.36
CA ALA A 763 -26.73 -12.52 9.68
C ALA A 763 -27.25 -12.28 8.26
N GLY A 764 -27.53 -11.02 7.92
CA GLY A 764 -28.15 -10.66 6.64
C GLY A 764 -27.19 -10.66 5.46
N GLN A 765 -26.05 -9.97 5.58
CA GLN A 765 -25.09 -9.79 4.49
C GLN A 765 -23.68 -9.50 5.00
N ILE A 766 -22.69 -9.72 4.14
CA ILE A 766 -21.31 -9.26 4.27
C ILE A 766 -21.03 -8.26 3.16
N VAL A 767 -20.27 -7.23 3.50
CA VAL A 767 -19.77 -6.24 2.55
C VAL A 767 -18.27 -6.46 2.38
N ASP A 768 -17.84 -6.68 1.14
CA ASP A 768 -16.44 -6.79 0.74
C ASP A 768 -16.03 -5.48 0.06
N GLU A 769 -15.00 -4.82 0.58
CA GLU A 769 -14.46 -3.59 -0.01
C GLU A 769 -13.54 -3.95 -1.18
N VAL A 770 -13.83 -3.35 -2.33
CA VAL A 770 -13.14 -3.58 -3.60
C VAL A 770 -12.92 -2.24 -4.28
N ASP A 771 -11.98 -2.16 -5.23
CA ASP A 771 -11.53 -0.91 -5.85
C ASP A 771 -12.67 -0.08 -6.49
N TRP A 772 -13.77 -0.73 -6.85
CA TRP A 772 -14.96 -0.12 -7.45
C TRP A 772 -16.13 0.11 -6.47
N GLY A 773 -15.88 -0.03 -5.17
CA GLY A 773 -16.83 0.23 -4.08
C GLY A 773 -17.06 -0.99 -3.19
N HIS A 774 -18.30 -1.47 -3.12
CA HIS A 774 -18.70 -2.52 -2.20
C HIS A 774 -19.35 -3.70 -2.93
N ARG A 775 -18.86 -4.91 -2.70
CA ARG A 775 -19.51 -6.14 -3.14
C ARG A 775 -20.29 -6.75 -1.97
N ILE A 776 -21.56 -7.07 -2.17
CA ILE A 776 -22.47 -7.51 -1.10
C ILE A 776 -22.81 -9.00 -1.29
N TYR A 777 -22.62 -9.79 -0.24
CA TYR A 777 -22.93 -11.22 -0.23
C TYR A 777 -24.00 -11.51 0.83
N PRO A 778 -25.13 -12.16 0.49
CA PRO A 778 -26.07 -12.59 1.51
C PRO A 778 -25.45 -13.72 2.35
N THR A 779 -25.84 -13.77 3.63
CA THR A 779 -25.35 -14.75 4.62
C THR A 779 -26.51 -15.42 5.36
N GLY A 780 -26.21 -16.50 6.09
CA GLY A 780 -27.16 -17.14 6.98
C GLY A 780 -28.47 -17.55 6.27
N LEU A 781 -29.61 -17.21 6.86
CA LEU A 781 -30.93 -17.47 6.28
C LEU A 781 -31.20 -16.66 5.01
N ALA A 782 -30.63 -15.45 4.88
CA ALA A 782 -30.77 -14.66 3.65
C ALA A 782 -30.00 -15.31 2.49
N ALA A 783 -28.83 -15.92 2.75
CA ALA A 783 -28.11 -16.72 1.77
C ALA A 783 -28.92 -17.93 1.32
N TRP A 784 -29.54 -18.64 2.26
CA TRP A 784 -30.43 -19.75 1.94
C TRP A 784 -31.58 -19.32 1.04
N ASP A 785 -32.26 -18.22 1.37
CA ASP A 785 -33.40 -17.74 0.58
C ASP A 785 -32.97 -17.34 -0.85
N ALA A 786 -31.88 -16.57 -0.98
CA ALA A 786 -31.31 -16.23 -2.29
C ALA A 786 -30.93 -17.48 -3.10
N TRP A 787 -30.35 -18.49 -2.44
CA TRP A 787 -29.92 -19.73 -3.09
C TRP A 787 -31.09 -20.63 -3.49
N VAL A 788 -32.13 -20.74 -2.66
CA VAL A 788 -33.37 -21.46 -3.00
C VAL A 788 -34.05 -20.79 -4.19
N THR A 789 -34.17 -19.46 -4.20
CA THR A 789 -34.71 -18.70 -5.33
C THR A 789 -33.94 -18.97 -6.61
N ASP A 790 -32.61 -18.90 -6.57
CA ASP A 790 -31.80 -19.16 -7.76
C ASP A 790 -31.92 -20.62 -8.24
N TRP A 791 -31.83 -21.56 -7.31
CA TRP A 791 -31.89 -22.99 -7.58
C TRP A 791 -33.20 -23.37 -8.24
N GLU A 792 -34.34 -22.94 -7.69
CA GLU A 792 -35.65 -23.37 -8.17
C GLU A 792 -36.11 -22.70 -9.46
N ARG A 793 -35.48 -21.56 -9.83
CA ARG A 793 -35.68 -20.92 -11.14
C ARG A 793 -34.98 -21.65 -12.29
N ARG A 794 -34.13 -22.64 -12.02
CA ARG A 794 -33.45 -23.40 -13.07
C ARG A 794 -34.41 -24.32 -13.85
N PRO A 795 -34.09 -24.65 -15.12
CA PRO A 795 -34.95 -25.50 -15.94
C PRO A 795 -35.10 -26.94 -15.43
N PHE A 796 -34.09 -27.48 -14.73
CA PHE A 796 -34.01 -28.89 -14.30
C PHE A 796 -34.26 -29.91 -15.42
N THR A 797 -33.78 -29.62 -16.63
CA THR A 797 -33.79 -30.56 -17.76
C THR A 797 -32.43 -31.23 -17.91
N LEU A 798 -32.40 -32.43 -18.50
CA LEU A 798 -31.15 -33.11 -18.83
C LEU A 798 -30.29 -32.24 -19.78
N GLN A 799 -30.93 -31.58 -20.75
CA GLN A 799 -30.26 -30.67 -21.67
C GLN A 799 -29.55 -29.54 -20.91
N TRP A 800 -30.24 -28.89 -19.98
CA TRP A 800 -29.63 -27.86 -19.13
C TRP A 800 -28.47 -28.42 -18.32
N ALA A 801 -28.66 -29.53 -17.61
CA ALA A 801 -27.67 -30.07 -16.68
C ALA A 801 -26.41 -30.66 -17.37
N THR A 802 -26.47 -30.90 -18.68
CA THR A 802 -25.33 -31.41 -19.49
C THR A 802 -24.71 -30.33 -20.39
N SER A 803 -25.28 -29.12 -20.44
CA SER A 803 -24.66 -27.98 -21.12
C SER A 803 -23.33 -27.62 -20.45
N PRO A 804 -22.28 -27.24 -21.20
CA PRO A 804 -20.93 -27.05 -20.67
C PRO A 804 -20.84 -26.15 -19.43
N ARG A 805 -21.59 -25.04 -19.41
CA ARG A 805 -21.56 -24.06 -18.32
C ARG A 805 -22.33 -24.55 -17.06
N PRO A 806 -23.61 -24.97 -17.16
CA PRO A 806 -24.29 -25.60 -16.02
C PRO A 806 -23.57 -26.84 -15.47
N LEU A 807 -22.91 -27.63 -16.32
CA LEU A 807 -22.18 -28.82 -15.88
C LEU A 807 -21.00 -28.47 -14.96
N ASP A 808 -20.15 -27.51 -15.38
CA ASP A 808 -19.07 -26.95 -14.55
C ASP A 808 -19.60 -26.33 -13.25
N GLN A 809 -20.74 -25.63 -13.31
CA GLN A 809 -21.38 -25.05 -12.13
C GLN A 809 -21.83 -26.11 -11.13
N LEU A 810 -22.48 -27.18 -11.59
CA LEU A 810 -22.96 -28.25 -10.71
C LEU A 810 -21.81 -29.04 -10.08
N GLU A 811 -20.72 -29.33 -10.82
CA GLU A 811 -19.50 -29.92 -10.27
C GLU A 811 -18.86 -28.99 -9.24
N GLY A 812 -18.67 -27.73 -9.60
CA GLY A 812 -18.05 -26.72 -8.75
C GLY A 812 -18.81 -26.51 -7.45
N LEU A 813 -20.14 -26.42 -7.51
CA LEU A 813 -21.04 -26.29 -6.36
C LEU A 813 -20.93 -27.53 -5.45
N ARG A 814 -20.97 -28.73 -6.04
CA ARG A 814 -20.78 -30.00 -5.32
C ARG A 814 -19.46 -30.01 -4.55
N ARG A 815 -18.35 -29.77 -5.24
CA ARG A 815 -17.00 -29.92 -4.68
C ARG A 815 -16.62 -28.81 -3.71
N ARG A 816 -16.93 -27.55 -4.04
CA ARG A 816 -16.39 -26.37 -3.32
C ARG A 816 -17.31 -25.84 -2.24
N VAL A 817 -18.62 -26.08 -2.34
CA VAL A 817 -19.61 -25.48 -1.43
C VAL A 817 -20.34 -26.55 -0.63
N LEU A 818 -20.99 -27.51 -1.30
CA LEU A 818 -21.90 -28.45 -0.64
C LEU A 818 -21.17 -29.48 0.22
N ILE A 819 -20.10 -30.10 -0.29
CA ILE A 819 -19.31 -31.08 0.49
C ILE A 819 -18.75 -30.46 1.78
N PRO A 820 -18.10 -29.27 1.75
CA PRO A 820 -17.68 -28.59 2.99
C PRO A 820 -18.84 -28.26 3.93
N LEU A 821 -19.97 -27.78 3.40
CA LEU A 821 -21.15 -27.43 4.20
C LEU A 821 -21.77 -28.65 4.90
N ILE A 822 -21.82 -29.80 4.23
CA ILE A 822 -22.27 -31.08 4.83
C ILE A 822 -21.39 -31.41 6.04
N ALA A 823 -20.07 -31.33 5.91
CA ALA A 823 -19.15 -31.62 7.00
C ALA A 823 -19.35 -30.66 8.19
N GLN A 824 -19.58 -29.38 7.92
CA GLN A 824 -19.89 -28.36 8.93
C GLN A 824 -21.20 -28.67 9.68
N ARG A 825 -22.28 -29.02 8.97
CA ARG A 825 -23.58 -29.33 9.60
C ARG A 825 -23.58 -30.67 10.33
N GLN A 826 -22.82 -31.66 9.86
CA GLN A 826 -22.57 -32.89 10.62
C GLN A 826 -21.83 -32.61 11.94
N LEU A 827 -20.87 -31.68 11.94
CA LEU A 827 -20.15 -31.27 13.15
C LEU A 827 -21.09 -30.57 14.15
N ALA A 828 -21.93 -29.64 13.67
CA ALA A 828 -22.98 -29.01 14.48
C ALA A 828 -23.94 -30.03 15.08
N ALA A 829 -24.41 -31.00 14.29
CA ALA A 829 -25.34 -32.04 14.73
C ALA A 829 -24.73 -32.90 15.84
N ARG A 830 -23.49 -33.37 15.67
CA ARG A 830 -22.77 -34.17 16.69
C ARG A 830 -22.59 -33.38 17.99
N PHE A 831 -22.23 -32.10 17.89
CA PHE A 831 -22.06 -31.25 19.06
C PHE A 831 -23.36 -31.13 19.87
N PHE A 832 -24.48 -30.74 19.24
CA PHE A 832 -25.74 -30.57 19.95
C PHE A 832 -26.32 -31.91 20.46
N ALA A 833 -26.03 -33.04 19.80
CA ALA A 833 -26.39 -34.36 20.31
C ALA A 833 -25.60 -34.73 21.59
N SER A 834 -24.29 -34.43 21.62
CA SER A 834 -23.46 -34.60 22.81
C SER A 834 -23.94 -33.71 23.97
N ALA A 835 -24.23 -32.44 23.68
CA ALA A 835 -24.79 -31.49 24.64
C ALA A 835 -26.16 -31.94 25.17
N ALA A 836 -27.02 -32.50 24.32
CA ALA A 836 -28.32 -33.03 24.72
C ALA A 836 -28.19 -34.22 25.68
N THR A 837 -27.21 -35.10 25.46
CA THR A 837 -26.95 -36.25 26.33
C THR A 837 -26.54 -35.83 27.74
N SER A 838 -25.84 -34.70 27.85
CA SER A 838 -25.34 -34.15 29.12
C SER A 838 -26.31 -33.16 29.79
N ALA A 839 -27.40 -32.77 29.10
CA ALA A 839 -28.37 -31.80 29.60
C ALA A 839 -29.52 -32.47 30.38
N THR A 840 -30.09 -31.75 31.34
CA THR A 840 -31.26 -32.20 32.11
C THR A 840 -32.45 -31.25 31.95
N GLY A 841 -33.66 -31.72 32.28
CA GLY A 841 -34.88 -30.92 32.27
C GLY A 841 -35.29 -30.42 30.88
N SER A 842 -35.77 -29.17 30.80
CA SER A 842 -36.35 -28.59 29.58
C SER A 842 -35.33 -28.25 28.47
N ARG A 843 -34.03 -28.37 28.73
CA ARG A 843 -32.94 -28.10 27.78
C ARG A 843 -32.66 -29.27 26.85
N GLN A 844 -32.67 -30.50 27.38
CA GLN A 844 -32.41 -31.73 26.64
C GLN A 844 -33.23 -31.85 25.34
N PRO A 845 -34.57 -31.73 25.34
CA PRO A 845 -35.36 -31.87 24.10
C PRO A 845 -35.08 -30.76 23.08
N LYS A 846 -34.70 -29.55 23.52
CA LYS A 846 -34.39 -28.43 22.61
C LYS A 846 -33.04 -28.63 21.92
N LEU A 847 -32.03 -29.09 22.66
CA LEU A 847 -30.72 -29.43 22.12
C LEU A 847 -30.80 -30.63 21.16
N GLN A 848 -31.61 -31.64 21.53
CA GLN A 848 -31.88 -32.78 20.64
C GLN A 848 -32.58 -32.35 19.35
N ALA A 849 -33.53 -31.43 19.42
CA ALA A 849 -34.21 -30.88 18.24
C ALA A 849 -33.24 -30.10 17.33
N ALA A 850 -32.33 -29.31 17.91
CA ALA A 850 -31.28 -28.62 17.15
C ALA A 850 -30.34 -29.62 16.46
N ALA A 851 -29.91 -30.67 17.17
CA ALA A 851 -29.07 -31.74 16.62
C ALA A 851 -29.76 -32.44 15.44
N THR A 852 -31.04 -32.81 15.60
CA THR A 852 -31.84 -33.43 14.54
C THR A 852 -32.01 -32.51 13.34
N GLY A 853 -32.24 -31.21 13.56
CA GLY A 853 -32.35 -30.22 12.49
C GLY A 853 -31.09 -30.13 11.65
N TYR A 854 -29.92 -29.95 12.27
CA TYR A 854 -28.64 -29.91 11.53
C TYR A 854 -28.29 -31.23 10.84
N ALA A 855 -28.62 -32.37 11.45
CA ALA A 855 -28.46 -33.67 10.82
C ALA A 855 -29.34 -33.80 9.56
N ALA A 856 -30.58 -33.28 9.61
CA ALA A 856 -31.48 -33.25 8.46
C ALA A 856 -30.94 -32.34 7.35
N VAL A 857 -30.34 -31.19 7.67
CA VAL A 857 -29.66 -30.34 6.67
C VAL A 857 -28.58 -31.12 5.94
N ALA A 858 -27.66 -31.74 6.69
CA ALA A 858 -26.58 -32.55 6.11
C ALA A 858 -27.12 -33.66 5.21
N GLN A 859 -28.15 -34.40 5.67
CA GLN A 859 -28.77 -35.47 4.89
C GLN A 859 -29.42 -34.96 3.58
N ARG A 860 -30.09 -33.81 3.61
CA ARG A 860 -30.72 -33.21 2.42
C ARG A 860 -29.66 -32.78 1.41
N LEU A 861 -28.57 -32.18 1.88
CA LEU A 861 -27.45 -31.79 1.03
C LEU A 861 -26.66 -32.99 0.48
N GLU A 862 -26.50 -34.07 1.26
CA GLU A 862 -25.92 -35.34 0.76
C GLU A 862 -26.77 -35.94 -0.37
N THR A 863 -28.09 -35.89 -0.21
CA THR A 863 -29.03 -36.32 -1.25
C THR A 863 -28.90 -35.44 -2.49
N LEU A 864 -28.82 -34.12 -2.31
CA LEU A 864 -28.61 -33.16 -3.40
C LEU A 864 -27.31 -33.42 -4.17
N VAL A 865 -26.20 -33.60 -3.45
CA VAL A 865 -24.88 -33.93 -4.02
C VAL A 865 -24.90 -35.23 -4.82
N ALA A 866 -25.75 -36.19 -4.46
CA ALA A 866 -25.89 -37.44 -5.20
C ALA A 866 -26.51 -37.26 -6.60
N TYR A 867 -27.24 -36.18 -6.86
CA TYR A 867 -27.76 -35.84 -8.19
C TYR A 867 -26.80 -35.00 -9.03
N MET A 868 -25.70 -34.51 -8.45
CA MET A 868 -24.73 -33.63 -9.11
C MET A 868 -23.58 -34.42 -9.77
N PRO A 869 -23.00 -33.88 -10.86
CA PRO A 869 -21.94 -34.56 -11.60
C PRO A 869 -20.62 -34.58 -10.82
N SER A 870 -19.81 -35.62 -11.04
CA SER A 870 -18.47 -35.72 -10.47
C SER A 870 -17.36 -35.09 -11.30
N GLU A 871 -17.64 -34.82 -12.58
CA GLU A 871 -16.73 -34.21 -13.56
C GLU A 871 -17.41 -32.99 -14.21
N ASP A 872 -16.61 -32.04 -14.70
CA ASP A 872 -17.06 -30.77 -15.30
C ASP A 872 -17.17 -30.83 -16.83
N ARG A 873 -16.82 -31.96 -17.45
CA ARG A 873 -16.84 -32.18 -18.91
C ARG A 873 -17.74 -33.34 -19.30
N LEU A 874 -18.59 -33.10 -20.30
CA LEU A 874 -19.57 -34.08 -20.78
C LEU A 874 -18.92 -35.39 -21.24
N ASP A 875 -17.79 -35.32 -21.92
CA ASP A 875 -17.06 -36.49 -22.45
C ASP A 875 -16.42 -37.34 -21.34
N ASP A 876 -16.19 -36.75 -20.17
CA ASP A 876 -15.53 -37.39 -19.03
C ASP A 876 -16.56 -37.92 -18.00
N LEU A 877 -17.86 -37.63 -18.19
CA LEU A 877 -18.91 -38.04 -17.26
C LEU A 877 -19.10 -39.56 -17.22
N PRO A 878 -19.05 -40.17 -16.03
CA PRO A 878 -19.45 -41.57 -15.85
C PRO A 878 -20.90 -41.80 -16.29
N ALA A 879 -21.19 -42.97 -16.86
CA ALA A 879 -22.55 -43.35 -17.26
C ALA A 879 -23.57 -43.35 -16.09
N GLU A 880 -23.09 -43.47 -14.86
CA GLU A 880 -23.90 -43.35 -13.64
C GLU A 880 -24.31 -41.90 -13.35
N ASP A 881 -23.43 -40.93 -13.61
CA ASP A 881 -23.73 -39.52 -13.42
C ASP A 881 -24.76 -39.06 -14.44
N LEU A 882 -24.66 -39.49 -15.71
CA LEU A 882 -25.68 -39.22 -16.73
C LEU A 882 -27.07 -39.74 -16.33
N ARG A 883 -27.16 -40.94 -15.72
CA ARG A 883 -28.44 -41.47 -15.20
C ARG A 883 -29.00 -40.65 -14.04
N ARG A 884 -28.14 -40.03 -13.23
CA ARG A 884 -28.55 -39.15 -12.12
C ARG A 884 -29.00 -37.79 -12.62
N LEU A 885 -28.30 -37.22 -13.61
CA LEU A 885 -28.67 -35.97 -14.26
C LEU A 885 -30.01 -36.07 -15.00
N ASP A 886 -30.36 -37.24 -15.56
CA ASP A 886 -31.70 -37.49 -16.14
C ASP A 886 -32.83 -37.33 -15.10
N ARG A 887 -32.51 -37.48 -13.81
CA ARG A 887 -33.42 -37.35 -12.68
C ARG A 887 -33.18 -36.06 -11.88
N ILE A 888 -32.45 -35.08 -12.43
CA ILE A 888 -32.09 -33.84 -11.72
C ILE A 888 -33.31 -33.05 -11.23
N VAL A 889 -34.47 -33.21 -11.87
CA VAL A 889 -35.75 -32.61 -11.42
C VAL A 889 -36.14 -33.02 -10.00
N GLU A 890 -35.74 -34.21 -9.55
CA GLU A 890 -35.97 -34.67 -8.18
C GLU A 890 -35.12 -33.89 -7.15
N ALA A 891 -34.05 -33.23 -7.60
CA ALA A 891 -33.20 -32.41 -6.75
C ALA A 891 -33.75 -30.99 -6.51
N ARG A 892 -34.79 -30.58 -7.26
CA ARG A 892 -35.38 -29.24 -7.18
C ARG A 892 -35.81 -28.82 -5.76
N PRO A 893 -36.56 -29.62 -4.97
CA PRO A 893 -36.98 -29.21 -3.63
C PRO A 893 -35.89 -29.35 -2.56
N LEU A 894 -34.78 -30.07 -2.83
CA LEU A 894 -33.85 -30.49 -1.78
C LEU A 894 -33.13 -29.31 -1.09
N LEU A 895 -32.88 -28.22 -1.82
CA LEU A 895 -32.26 -27.03 -1.25
C LEU A 895 -33.23 -26.26 -0.32
N ARG A 896 -34.51 -26.19 -0.70
CA ARG A 896 -35.59 -25.65 0.14
C ARG A 896 -35.77 -26.50 1.41
N ASP A 897 -35.79 -27.82 1.26
CA ASP A 897 -35.86 -28.76 2.39
C ASP A 897 -34.67 -28.59 3.35
N ALA A 898 -33.46 -28.38 2.81
CA ALA A 898 -32.27 -28.12 3.61
C ALA A 898 -32.38 -26.79 4.38
N ARG A 899 -32.83 -25.70 3.73
CA ARG A 899 -33.12 -24.43 4.42
C ARG A 899 -34.15 -24.62 5.53
N ASP A 900 -35.25 -25.32 5.26
CA ASP A 900 -36.34 -25.48 6.24
C ASP A 900 -35.88 -26.33 7.44
N ALA A 901 -35.00 -27.30 7.21
CA ALA A 901 -34.30 -28.03 8.28
C ALA A 901 -33.35 -27.13 9.09
N GLU A 902 -32.60 -26.23 8.44
CA GLU A 902 -31.74 -25.25 9.11
C GLU A 902 -32.58 -24.30 9.98
N ARG A 903 -33.69 -23.78 9.44
CA ARG A 903 -34.64 -22.94 10.19
C ARG A 903 -35.22 -23.69 11.39
N SER A 904 -35.50 -24.99 11.25
CA SER A 904 -35.96 -25.83 12.36
C SER A 904 -34.89 -25.97 13.45
N ALA A 905 -33.63 -26.17 13.07
CA ALA A 905 -32.51 -26.22 14.00
C ALA A 905 -32.34 -24.88 14.75
N LEU A 906 -32.33 -23.76 14.03
CA LEU A 906 -32.22 -22.42 14.61
C LEU A 906 -33.42 -22.10 15.52
N ASN A 907 -34.65 -22.45 15.15
CA ASN A 907 -35.82 -22.27 16.02
C ASN A 907 -35.71 -23.05 17.33
N ALA A 908 -35.17 -24.27 17.31
CA ALA A 908 -34.91 -25.05 18.51
C ALA A 908 -33.89 -24.35 19.42
N LEU A 909 -32.82 -23.79 18.85
CA LEU A 909 -31.81 -23.00 19.57
C LEU A 909 -32.39 -21.69 20.11
N ARG A 910 -33.25 -20.98 19.38
CA ARG A 910 -33.91 -19.76 19.88
C ARG A 910 -34.80 -20.02 21.08
N THR A 911 -35.48 -21.15 21.06
CA THR A 911 -36.30 -21.59 22.21
C THR A 911 -35.41 -21.95 23.40
N LEU A 912 -34.15 -22.34 23.18
CA LEU A 912 -33.18 -22.63 24.23
C LEU A 912 -32.68 -21.36 24.91
N VAL A 913 -32.28 -20.33 24.14
CA VAL A 913 -31.66 -19.09 24.66
C VAL A 913 -32.63 -17.92 24.86
N GLY A 914 -33.87 -17.99 24.36
CA GLY A 914 -34.90 -16.96 24.56
C GLY A 914 -34.78 -15.73 23.67
N SER A 915 -34.56 -15.90 22.35
CA SER A 915 -34.38 -14.80 21.37
C SER A 915 -35.63 -14.46 20.55
N ASP A 916 -35.64 -13.32 19.84
CA ASP A 916 -36.73 -12.81 18.96
C ASP A 916 -36.96 -13.64 17.69
N PRO A 917 -38.21 -13.79 17.17
CA PRO A 917 -38.58 -14.62 16.00
C PRO A 917 -37.59 -14.60 14.83
N LEU A 918 -37.40 -15.75 14.17
CA LEU A 918 -36.59 -15.82 12.95
C LEU A 918 -37.25 -14.92 11.91
N PRO A 919 -36.45 -14.22 11.07
CA PRO A 919 -36.97 -13.50 9.93
C PRO A 919 -37.90 -14.40 9.10
N SER A 920 -38.99 -13.84 8.56
CA SER A 920 -39.84 -14.55 7.62
C SER A 920 -39.00 -15.05 6.43
N ILE A 921 -39.43 -16.15 5.83
CA ILE A 921 -38.84 -16.61 4.57
C ILE A 921 -39.06 -15.52 3.53
N LEU A 922 -38.01 -15.12 2.82
CA LEU A 922 -38.17 -14.23 1.67
C LEU A 922 -38.84 -15.00 0.53
N GLU A 923 -40.05 -14.60 0.16
CA GLU A 923 -40.74 -15.19 -0.97
C GLU A 923 -40.21 -14.63 -2.29
N ASP A 924 -40.11 -15.49 -3.30
CA ASP A 924 -39.68 -15.07 -4.63
C ASP A 924 -40.78 -14.25 -5.32
N ALA A 925 -40.63 -12.93 -5.27
CA ALA A 925 -41.55 -11.99 -5.90
C ALA A 925 -41.62 -12.13 -7.44
N TRP A 926 -40.69 -12.82 -8.08
CA TRP A 926 -40.70 -13.07 -9.54
C TRP A 926 -41.91 -13.88 -10.01
N HIS A 927 -42.54 -14.67 -9.15
CA HIS A 927 -43.78 -15.36 -9.50
C HIS A 927 -44.92 -14.39 -9.87
N ARG A 928 -44.85 -13.14 -9.43
CA ARG A 928 -45.82 -12.07 -9.77
C ARG A 928 -45.49 -11.32 -11.05
N ARG A 929 -44.47 -11.73 -11.83
CA ARG A 929 -44.08 -11.02 -13.06
C ARG A 929 -45.23 -10.88 -14.07
N GLU A 930 -46.17 -11.83 -14.08
CA GLU A 930 -47.35 -11.77 -14.95
C GLU A 930 -48.37 -10.68 -14.55
N GLU A 931 -48.32 -10.21 -13.30
CA GLU A 931 -49.08 -9.06 -12.80
C GLU A 931 -48.31 -7.74 -12.92
N GLY A 932 -47.03 -7.81 -13.27
CA GLY A 932 -46.11 -6.68 -13.37
C GLY A 932 -45.89 -6.20 -14.80
N VAL A 933 -44.88 -5.35 -14.96
CA VAL A 933 -44.41 -4.87 -16.27
C VAL A 933 -42.91 -5.10 -16.40
N LYS A 934 -42.46 -5.47 -17.61
CA LYS A 934 -41.04 -5.55 -17.94
C LYS A 934 -40.50 -4.13 -18.11
N LEU A 935 -39.46 -3.77 -17.35
CA LEU A 935 -38.82 -2.45 -17.44
C LEU A 935 -37.81 -2.44 -18.59
N PHE A 936 -36.77 -3.27 -18.50
CA PHE A 936 -35.74 -3.36 -19.53
C PHE A 936 -35.11 -4.76 -19.60
N THR A 937 -34.50 -5.06 -20.75
CA THR A 937 -33.61 -6.19 -20.96
C THR A 937 -32.21 -5.65 -21.24
N TRP A 938 -31.20 -6.23 -20.60
CA TRP A 938 -29.80 -5.92 -20.80
C TRP A 938 -29.03 -7.20 -21.15
N ARG A 939 -28.17 -7.13 -22.16
CA ARG A 939 -27.19 -8.17 -22.50
C ARG A 939 -25.87 -7.51 -22.83
N ALA A 940 -24.77 -8.03 -22.33
CA ALA A 940 -23.44 -7.55 -22.69
C ALA A 940 -22.43 -8.69 -22.70
N VAL A 941 -21.50 -8.68 -23.65
CA VAL A 941 -20.31 -9.53 -23.59
C VAL A 941 -19.31 -8.88 -22.65
N THR A 942 -19.14 -9.47 -21.46
CA THR A 942 -18.34 -8.92 -20.37
C THR A 942 -17.04 -9.70 -20.14
N ASP A 943 -15.94 -8.99 -19.87
CA ASP A 943 -14.64 -9.58 -19.48
C ASP A 943 -14.10 -8.84 -18.26
N GLU A 944 -14.28 -9.44 -17.08
CA GLU A 944 -13.89 -8.86 -15.80
C GLU A 944 -14.52 -7.49 -15.52
N THR A 945 -15.78 -7.26 -15.96
CA THR A 945 -16.45 -5.95 -15.83
C THR A 945 -17.56 -5.90 -14.78
N VAL A 946 -17.80 -4.72 -14.20
CA VAL A 946 -18.89 -4.45 -13.27
C VAL A 946 -19.65 -3.20 -13.68
N PHE A 947 -20.99 -3.28 -13.74
CA PHE A 947 -21.87 -2.18 -14.09
C PHE A 947 -22.88 -1.87 -12.98
N ASN A 948 -23.19 -0.58 -12.81
CA ASN A 948 -24.48 -0.16 -12.28
C ASN A 948 -25.42 0.16 -13.45
N LEU A 949 -26.52 -0.57 -13.55
CA LEU A 949 -27.60 -0.29 -14.49
C LEU A 949 -28.59 0.66 -13.80
N VAL A 950 -28.46 1.95 -14.07
CA VAL A 950 -29.27 3.01 -13.46
C VAL A 950 -30.48 3.27 -14.32
N TYR A 951 -31.68 2.96 -13.80
CA TYR A 951 -32.93 3.15 -14.50
C TYR A 951 -33.80 4.21 -13.81
N LEU A 952 -34.20 5.24 -14.56
CA LEU A 952 -35.02 6.33 -14.05
C LEU A 952 -36.00 6.81 -15.12
N ALA A 953 -37.27 7.01 -14.72
CA ALA A 953 -38.40 7.30 -15.61
C ALA A 953 -38.62 6.19 -16.66
N ASP A 954 -37.93 6.29 -17.78
CA ASP A 954 -37.93 5.37 -18.91
C ASP A 954 -36.56 5.29 -19.62
N GLU A 955 -35.50 5.78 -18.97
CA GLU A 955 -34.14 5.76 -19.49
C GLU A 955 -33.25 4.81 -18.67
N LEU A 956 -32.43 4.01 -19.35
CA LEU A 956 -31.43 3.13 -18.74
C LEU A 956 -30.03 3.66 -19.06
N ASP A 957 -29.26 3.94 -18.02
CA ASP A 957 -27.87 4.37 -18.09
C ASP A 957 -26.94 3.32 -17.45
N PRO A 958 -26.17 2.56 -18.24
CA PRO A 958 -25.15 1.65 -17.74
C PRO A 958 -23.87 2.41 -17.37
N GLU A 959 -23.59 2.50 -16.07
CA GLU A 959 -22.37 3.06 -15.51
C GLU A 959 -21.33 1.95 -15.30
N LEU A 960 -20.22 1.99 -16.03
CA LEU A 960 -19.08 1.08 -15.84
C LEU A 960 -18.33 1.46 -14.56
N LEU A 961 -18.28 0.54 -13.59
CA LEU A 961 -17.55 0.73 -12.34
C LEU A 961 -16.15 0.11 -12.36
N HIS A 962 -15.97 -0.98 -13.10
CA HIS A 962 -14.72 -1.73 -13.16
C HIS A 962 -14.62 -2.56 -14.44
N GLY A 963 -13.40 -2.80 -14.92
CA GLY A 963 -13.10 -3.59 -16.11
C GLY A 963 -12.98 -2.77 -17.40
N ASN A 964 -12.85 -3.45 -18.53
CA ASN A 964 -12.64 -2.81 -19.85
C ASN A 964 -13.97 -2.40 -20.52
N GLU A 965 -13.92 -1.49 -21.49
CA GLU A 965 -15.08 -1.15 -22.31
C GLU A 965 -15.63 -2.39 -23.06
N ILE A 966 -16.96 -2.57 -23.00
CA ILE A 966 -17.66 -3.73 -23.58
C ILE A 966 -17.49 -3.78 -25.11
N THR A 967 -17.22 -4.98 -25.65
CA THR A 967 -17.16 -5.21 -27.10
C THR A 967 -18.53 -5.32 -27.77
N GLN A 968 -19.57 -5.80 -27.06
CA GLN A 968 -20.96 -5.91 -27.54
C GLN A 968 -21.97 -5.74 -26.39
N MET A 969 -22.88 -4.76 -26.48
CA MET A 969 -23.97 -4.54 -25.52
C MET A 969 -25.30 -4.28 -26.26
N SER A 970 -26.39 -4.86 -25.76
CA SER A 970 -27.76 -4.58 -26.22
C SER A 970 -28.67 -4.23 -25.05
N ILE A 971 -29.43 -3.14 -25.21
CA ILE A 971 -30.39 -2.65 -24.23
C ILE A 971 -31.74 -2.50 -24.93
N ASP A 972 -32.76 -3.13 -24.36
CA ASP A 972 -34.15 -2.96 -24.78
C ASP A 972 -34.96 -2.42 -23.60
N VAL A 973 -35.34 -1.13 -23.64
CA VAL A 973 -36.28 -0.56 -22.66
C VAL A 973 -37.70 -0.79 -23.15
N HIS A 974 -38.56 -1.33 -22.27
CA HIS A 974 -39.93 -1.74 -22.60
C HIS A 974 -41.00 -0.82 -21.99
N HIS A 975 -40.93 -0.52 -20.69
CA HIS A 975 -41.94 0.29 -19.99
C HIS A 975 -41.31 1.11 -18.87
N ALA A 976 -41.83 2.33 -18.65
CA ALA A 976 -41.46 3.19 -17.52
C ALA A 976 -41.75 2.55 -16.15
N MET A 977 -40.96 2.90 -15.12
CA MET A 977 -41.19 2.43 -13.75
C MET A 977 -42.53 2.94 -13.21
N PRO A 978 -43.46 2.06 -12.78
CA PRO A 978 -44.71 2.49 -12.16
C PRO A 978 -44.45 3.30 -10.88
N GLN A 979 -44.91 4.56 -10.87
CA GLN A 979 -44.73 5.49 -9.75
C GLN A 979 -45.77 5.29 -8.63
N LEU A 980 -45.92 4.04 -8.19
CA LEU A 980 -46.95 3.63 -7.23
C LEU A 980 -46.32 2.98 -5.99
N PRO A 981 -46.68 3.44 -4.77
CA PRO A 981 -46.16 2.85 -3.54
C PRO A 981 -46.48 1.35 -3.47
N GLY A 982 -45.49 0.56 -3.07
CA GLY A 982 -45.61 -0.89 -2.93
C GLY A 982 -45.15 -1.69 -4.15
N TRP A 983 -44.86 -1.07 -5.28
CA TRP A 983 -44.17 -1.75 -6.39
C TRP A 983 -42.69 -1.96 -6.07
N GLN A 984 -42.13 -3.08 -6.51
CA GLN A 984 -40.73 -3.46 -6.30
C GLN A 984 -40.15 -4.05 -7.58
N VAL A 985 -38.83 -4.01 -7.70
CA VAL A 985 -38.11 -4.61 -8.82
C VAL A 985 -37.68 -6.04 -8.48
N VAL A 986 -37.76 -6.91 -9.48
CA VAL A 986 -37.26 -8.28 -9.45
C VAL A 986 -36.43 -8.56 -10.69
N LEU A 987 -35.38 -9.37 -10.52
CA LEU A 987 -34.45 -9.74 -11.59
C LEU A 987 -34.83 -11.09 -12.17
N GLU A 988 -34.75 -11.23 -13.47
CA GLU A 988 -34.77 -12.49 -14.22
C GLU A 988 -33.48 -12.59 -15.01
N THR A 989 -32.85 -13.75 -15.01
CA THR A 989 -31.54 -13.96 -15.64
C THR A 989 -31.61 -15.13 -16.59
N GLY A 990 -30.94 -15.02 -17.74
CA GLY A 990 -30.82 -16.11 -18.71
C GLY A 990 -30.13 -17.35 -18.14
N GLU A 991 -30.34 -18.50 -18.80
CA GLU A 991 -29.82 -19.80 -18.38
C GLU A 991 -28.29 -19.83 -18.28
N ASP A 992 -27.62 -19.04 -19.11
CA ASP A 992 -26.15 -18.94 -19.20
C ASP A 992 -25.53 -17.86 -18.30
N ALA A 993 -26.35 -17.12 -17.53
CA ALA A 993 -25.86 -16.04 -16.69
C ALA A 993 -25.11 -16.57 -15.46
N THR A 994 -23.82 -16.22 -15.38
CA THR A 994 -22.89 -16.71 -14.34
C THR A 994 -22.36 -15.62 -13.42
N GLY A 995 -22.77 -14.36 -13.64
CA GLY A 995 -22.43 -13.21 -12.83
C GLY A 995 -23.34 -13.01 -11.61
N LEU A 996 -22.98 -12.05 -10.77
CA LEU A 996 -23.72 -11.67 -9.56
C LEU A 996 -24.56 -10.43 -9.87
N TYR A 997 -25.88 -10.62 -9.92
CA TYR A 997 -26.83 -9.54 -10.17
C TYR A 997 -27.56 -9.17 -8.89
N SER A 998 -27.39 -7.94 -8.44
CA SER A 998 -27.96 -7.46 -7.18
C SER A 998 -28.73 -6.16 -7.38
N ILE A 999 -29.85 -6.03 -6.67
CA ILE A 999 -30.60 -4.78 -6.64
C ILE A 999 -29.93 -3.90 -5.57
N ILE A 1000 -29.28 -2.83 -6.01
CA ILE A 1000 -28.63 -1.86 -5.12
C ILE A 1000 -29.66 -0.86 -4.60
N GLU A 1001 -30.63 -0.50 -5.44
CA GLU A 1001 -31.66 0.47 -5.09
C GLU A 1001 -33.04 0.01 -5.59
N GLN A 1002 -33.97 -0.16 -4.66
CA GLN A 1002 -35.39 -0.40 -4.94
C GLN A 1002 -36.11 0.93 -5.20
N PRO A 1003 -37.15 0.96 -6.05
CA PRO A 1003 -37.85 2.20 -6.39
C PRO A 1003 -38.72 2.66 -5.23
N SER A 1004 -38.69 3.97 -4.94
CA SER A 1004 -39.51 4.59 -3.91
C SER A 1004 -39.86 6.03 -4.26
N ALA A 1005 -40.86 6.60 -3.59
CA ALA A 1005 -41.15 8.03 -3.76
C ALA A 1005 -39.96 8.92 -3.31
N ALA A 1006 -39.13 8.45 -2.37
CA ALA A 1006 -38.01 9.21 -1.83
C ALA A 1006 -36.83 9.34 -2.81
N ASN A 1007 -36.64 8.35 -3.68
CA ASN A 1007 -35.59 8.37 -4.71
C ASN A 1007 -36.13 8.65 -6.12
N GLY A 1008 -37.34 9.19 -6.23
CA GLY A 1008 -37.95 9.49 -7.53
C GLY A 1008 -38.23 8.25 -8.38
N TRP A 1009 -38.42 7.08 -7.75
CA TRP A 1009 -38.62 5.79 -8.39
C TRP A 1009 -37.40 5.27 -9.16
N ARG A 1010 -36.20 5.75 -8.79
CA ARG A 1010 -34.92 5.26 -9.31
C ARG A 1010 -34.70 3.80 -8.96
N VAL A 1011 -34.19 3.04 -9.92
CA VAL A 1011 -33.77 1.65 -9.75
C VAL A 1011 -32.29 1.57 -10.10
N VAL A 1012 -31.52 0.87 -9.28
CA VAL A 1012 -30.12 0.56 -9.58
C VAL A 1012 -29.90 -0.93 -9.45
N VAL A 1013 -29.50 -1.56 -10.54
CA VAL A 1013 -29.14 -2.99 -10.56
C VAL A 1013 -27.66 -3.12 -10.86
N ARG A 1014 -26.91 -3.76 -9.96
CA ARG A 1014 -25.51 -4.08 -10.20
C ARG A 1014 -25.39 -5.38 -10.97
N ALA A 1015 -24.72 -5.32 -12.12
CA ALA A 1015 -24.30 -6.47 -12.91
C ALA A 1015 -22.81 -6.67 -12.71
N ASP A 1016 -22.45 -7.60 -11.82
CA ASP A 1016 -21.07 -7.91 -11.45
C ASP A 1016 -20.61 -9.17 -12.19
N ASP A 1017 -19.88 -8.97 -13.28
CA ASP A 1017 -19.31 -10.01 -14.12
C ASP A 1017 -17.77 -10.10 -13.97
N GLU A 1018 -17.19 -9.54 -12.88
CA GLU A 1018 -15.73 -9.49 -12.65
C GLU A 1018 -15.07 -10.89 -12.68
N ARG A 1019 -15.81 -11.95 -12.37
CA ARG A 1019 -15.32 -13.33 -12.29
C ARG A 1019 -15.96 -14.27 -13.31
N VAL A 1020 -16.50 -13.71 -14.37
CA VAL A 1020 -17.20 -14.43 -15.44
C VAL A 1020 -16.24 -14.77 -16.59
N TRP A 1021 -16.62 -15.76 -17.41
CA TRP A 1021 -15.84 -16.18 -18.58
C TRP A 1021 -15.89 -15.15 -19.71
N ARG A 1022 -14.77 -14.97 -20.42
CA ARG A 1022 -14.53 -13.93 -21.46
C ARG A 1022 -15.51 -13.86 -22.64
N ASP A 1023 -16.41 -14.84 -22.77
CA ASP A 1023 -17.39 -14.94 -23.86
C ASP A 1023 -18.82 -15.11 -23.31
N ASN A 1024 -19.08 -14.72 -22.06
CA ASN A 1024 -20.43 -14.75 -21.53
C ASN A 1024 -21.21 -13.50 -21.99
N ALA A 1025 -22.42 -13.71 -22.49
CA ALA A 1025 -23.37 -12.64 -22.80
C ALA A 1025 -24.65 -12.86 -21.98
N PRO A 1026 -24.59 -12.69 -20.65
CA PRO A 1026 -25.74 -12.93 -19.79
C PRO A 1026 -26.91 -12.05 -20.20
N GLU A 1027 -28.10 -12.63 -20.26
CA GLU A 1027 -29.33 -11.86 -20.32
C GLU A 1027 -29.81 -11.54 -18.91
N LEU A 1028 -30.06 -10.26 -18.66
CA LEU A 1028 -30.71 -9.75 -17.46
C LEU A 1028 -31.99 -9.03 -17.88
N VAL A 1029 -33.13 -9.49 -17.36
CA VAL A 1029 -34.44 -8.86 -17.54
C VAL A 1029 -34.89 -8.31 -16.19
N VAL A 1030 -35.27 -7.05 -16.16
CA VAL A 1030 -35.71 -6.36 -14.94
C VAL A 1030 -37.20 -6.09 -15.02
N TRP A 1031 -37.95 -6.59 -14.03
CA TRP A 1031 -39.40 -6.45 -13.94
C TRP A 1031 -39.79 -5.58 -12.76
N ALA A 1032 -40.80 -4.73 -12.92
CA ALA A 1032 -41.51 -4.10 -11.82
C ALA A 1032 -42.76 -4.92 -11.52
N VAL A 1033 -42.94 -5.34 -10.26
CA VAL A 1033 -44.07 -6.16 -9.82
C VAL A 1033 -44.77 -5.51 -8.62
N PRO A 1034 -46.10 -5.70 -8.47
CA PRO A 1034 -46.82 -5.20 -7.30
C PRO A 1034 -46.41 -5.97 -6.03
N GLY A 1035 -46.11 -5.25 -4.95
CA GLY A 1035 -45.83 -5.82 -3.62
C GLY A 1035 -47.10 -6.36 -2.95
N GLU A 1036 -46.94 -7.21 -1.93
CA GLU A 1036 -48.04 -8.01 -1.34
C GLU A 1036 -49.17 -7.14 -0.76
N LYS A 1037 -48.85 -5.98 -0.19
CA LYS A 1037 -49.83 -5.03 0.37
C LYS A 1037 -50.61 -4.25 -0.69
N THR A 1038 -50.17 -4.25 -1.95
CA THR A 1038 -50.79 -3.47 -3.04
C THR A 1038 -52.02 -4.19 -3.60
N GLN A 1039 -52.07 -5.53 -3.51
CA GLN A 1039 -53.24 -6.30 -3.94
C GLN A 1039 -54.50 -6.02 -3.09
N GLU A 1040 -54.36 -5.69 -1.79
CA GLU A 1040 -55.50 -5.30 -0.95
C GLU A 1040 -56.11 -3.93 -1.33
N VAL A 1041 -55.33 -3.06 -1.98
CA VAL A 1041 -55.75 -1.73 -2.41
C VAL A 1041 -56.33 -1.74 -3.83
N ILE A 1042 -55.85 -2.64 -4.69
CA ILE A 1042 -56.33 -2.78 -6.09
C ILE A 1042 -57.60 -3.66 -6.15
N GLY A 1043 -57.87 -4.47 -5.12
CA GLY A 1043 -59.09 -5.28 -4.99
C GLY A 1043 -60.32 -4.57 -4.40
N LYS A 1044 -60.31 -3.24 -4.26
CA LYS A 1044 -61.45 -2.44 -3.76
C LYS A 1044 -61.96 -1.42 -4.76
#